data_AF-A0A953PCJ8-F1
#
_entry.id   AF-A0A953PCJ8-F1
#
_cell.length_a   1.000
_cell.length_b   1.000
_cell.length_c   1.000
_cell.angle_alpha   90.00
_cell.angle_beta   90.00
_cell.angle_gamma   90.00
#
_symmetry.space_group_name_H-M   'P 1'
#
loop_
_entity.id
_entity.type
_entity.pdbx_description
1 polymer ?
#
loop_
_entity_poly.entity_id
_entity_poly.type
_entity_poly.pdbx_seq_one_letter_code
_entity_poly.pdbx_strand_id
1 'polypeptide(L)'
;MPPVPNGNQRVQFGAFEVDMKAGELRRNGTRIRLQEQPFQILALLLDRPGDVVTREELRRRLWPVDTYVDFDHSLNTAVRRLRDALGDSAENSRFVETVARRGYRLLVPAVFPGNGATITAQLPETSLGKAPARPFHQRTRWMAAIPIATVLIGTGLFAGWLLGRRSSVPVAVSARQLTANPSKASVLTAAISPDGKFLAYADKTGIYLRQVQTGETHPIPMLDKLEVFPVAWFPDGSHLLAVGSTGPKDAPSIWSVSILGGSARKLSDDGSEPAVSSDGSQIAFVRGSGTAKDLWLMQADGGNPHRLLEGRGSLIACPAWAPDGRHIAVISGQYHAGSYSMDTQIESVNTETGRAETILVRAGLQEGLAWTRTGRLVFSAAEAQPDPDDSNLWFLNLDTATARPVGAPIRITRETGVVHSVSSTADGGRLAFFKSRYQPDVYVSDVDPRGPHVSTPKLLTLDEREDYPYAWTPDNRFVIFVSNRDGDYHIFRQAPDQASPELLVGGHDRLQIPRLASDGKTLLYLAMPEPGDASTRVRLMRVPIAGGPSELVLEGDGISNQQCAFAPATLCLFSVMSSNQIRFFTFDPVSGKSQERPEWKRDNADYYKFNWSLAPDGRTLAISTGTREEPAITLKSTIDGSERSLRLQSWAGIASFDWASDSQSLWVTGYTYPDTWSLINLDLQGHTKTVLEDKEMRVGWAISSPDGRHLALWKGSGESNVWLTDSF
;
A
#
# COMPACT_ATOMS: atom_id res chain seq x y z
N MET A 1 19.40 -21.41 -41.09
CA MET A 1 18.33 -21.25 -42.09
C MET A 1 18.50 -22.28 -43.20
N PRO A 2 17.42 -22.95 -43.62
CA PRO A 2 17.06 -23.13 -45.03
C PRO A 2 15.79 -22.31 -45.36
N PRO A 3 15.44 -22.10 -46.66
CA PRO A 3 14.68 -20.94 -47.13
C PRO A 3 13.16 -21.13 -47.06
N VAL A 4 12.44 -20.04 -46.75
CA VAL A 4 10.96 -19.96 -46.84
C VAL A 4 10.58 -19.46 -48.24
N PRO A 5 9.66 -20.10 -48.99
CA PRO A 5 9.20 -19.62 -50.28
C PRO A 5 8.30 -18.39 -50.15
N ASN A 6 8.41 -17.51 -51.14
CA ASN A 6 7.74 -16.20 -51.27
C ASN A 6 6.21 -16.23 -51.19
N GLY A 7 5.66 -15.27 -50.44
CA GLY A 7 4.26 -14.83 -50.46
C GLY A 7 3.88 -14.27 -49.08
N ASN A 8 3.34 -13.05 -48.99
CA ASN A 8 2.97 -12.37 -47.73
C ASN A 8 2.33 -13.34 -46.71
N GLN A 9 3.09 -13.84 -45.74
CA GLN A 9 2.59 -14.72 -44.67
C GLN A 9 1.90 -13.88 -43.62
N ARG A 10 0.68 -13.43 -43.96
CA ARG A 10 -0.30 -13.04 -42.96
C ARG A 10 -0.96 -14.31 -42.45
N VAL A 11 -1.09 -14.50 -41.15
CA VAL A 11 -1.70 -15.70 -40.57
C VAL A 11 -2.94 -15.28 -39.80
N GLN A 12 -4.08 -15.90 -40.08
CA GLN A 12 -5.32 -15.63 -39.36
C GLN A 12 -5.64 -16.76 -38.39
N PHE A 13 -5.93 -16.43 -37.14
CA PHE A 13 -6.41 -17.39 -36.13
C PHE A 13 -7.44 -16.71 -35.23
N GLY A 14 -8.63 -17.29 -35.11
CA GLY A 14 -9.74 -16.66 -34.39
C GLY A 14 -10.05 -15.25 -34.92
N ALA A 15 -10.01 -14.24 -34.05
CA ALA A 15 -10.24 -12.82 -34.38
C ALA A 15 -8.95 -12.04 -34.74
N PHE A 16 -7.82 -12.75 -34.87
CA PHE A 16 -6.49 -12.16 -34.99
C PHE A 16 -5.89 -12.38 -36.39
N GLU A 17 -5.15 -11.38 -36.86
CA GLU A 17 -4.32 -11.41 -38.06
C GLU A 17 -2.89 -11.04 -37.68
N VAL A 18 -1.93 -11.89 -38.03
CA VAL A 18 -0.50 -11.69 -37.75
C VAL A 18 0.23 -11.49 -39.06
N ASP A 19 0.91 -10.35 -39.22
CA ASP A 19 1.83 -10.13 -40.32
C ASP A 19 3.25 -10.50 -39.87
N MET A 20 3.71 -11.68 -40.31
CA MET A 20 4.99 -12.25 -39.89
C MET A 20 6.20 -11.44 -40.37
N LYS A 21 6.03 -10.63 -41.44
CA LYS A 21 7.09 -9.78 -42.00
C LYS A 21 7.16 -8.43 -41.31
N ALA A 22 6.00 -7.84 -41.01
CA ALA A 22 5.92 -6.55 -40.32
C ALA A 22 6.07 -6.65 -38.80
N GLY A 23 5.98 -7.86 -38.22
CA GLY A 23 6.01 -8.03 -36.77
C GLY A 23 4.74 -7.51 -36.09
N GLU A 24 3.61 -7.49 -36.81
CA GLU A 24 2.38 -6.86 -36.35
C GLU A 24 1.28 -7.88 -36.05
N LEU A 25 0.69 -7.76 -34.86
CA LEU A 25 -0.54 -8.44 -34.49
C LEU A 25 -1.71 -7.46 -34.62
N ARG A 26 -2.82 -7.89 -35.24
CA ARG A 26 -4.06 -7.13 -35.35
C ARG A 26 -5.23 -7.95 -34.86
N ARG A 27 -6.24 -7.30 -34.29
CA ARG A 27 -7.52 -7.90 -33.93
C ARG A 27 -8.63 -7.09 -34.57
N ASN A 28 -9.44 -7.73 -35.41
CA ASN A 28 -10.49 -7.06 -36.19
C ASN A 28 -10.00 -5.79 -36.93
N GLY A 29 -8.77 -5.81 -37.45
CA GLY A 29 -8.15 -4.69 -38.16
C GLY A 29 -7.39 -3.67 -37.29
N THR A 30 -7.57 -3.67 -35.96
CA THR A 30 -6.85 -2.77 -35.04
C THR A 30 -5.51 -3.38 -34.61
N ARG A 31 -4.41 -2.60 -34.71
CA ARG A 31 -3.08 -3.04 -34.28
C ARG A 31 -3.00 -3.21 -32.76
N ILE A 32 -2.53 -4.37 -32.31
CA ILE A 32 -2.21 -4.67 -30.93
C ILE A 32 -0.69 -4.60 -30.78
N ARG A 33 -0.21 -3.82 -29.82
CA ARG A 33 1.22 -3.76 -29.52
C ARG A 33 1.65 -5.07 -28.87
N LEU A 34 2.51 -5.83 -29.54
CA LEU A 34 3.15 -7.03 -29.02
C LEU A 34 4.66 -6.84 -29.05
N GLN A 35 5.34 -7.13 -27.94
CA GLN A 35 6.79 -7.03 -27.86
C GLN A 35 7.46 -8.16 -28.65
N GLU A 36 8.72 -7.99 -29.01
CA GLU A 36 9.44 -8.87 -29.92
C GLU A 36 9.49 -10.34 -29.45
N GLN A 37 9.85 -10.59 -28.19
CA GLN A 37 9.91 -11.95 -27.64
C GLN A 37 8.53 -12.65 -27.61
N PRO A 38 7.47 -12.06 -27.04
CA PRO A 38 6.10 -12.61 -27.17
C PRO A 38 5.66 -12.84 -28.62
N PHE A 39 6.04 -11.95 -29.55
CA PHE A 39 5.73 -12.11 -30.96
C PHE A 39 6.47 -13.31 -31.57
N GLN A 40 7.74 -13.52 -31.24
CA GLN A 40 8.51 -14.68 -31.69
C GLN A 40 7.92 -16.01 -31.15
N ILE A 41 7.39 -16.01 -29.92
CA ILE A 41 6.66 -17.16 -29.37
C ILE A 41 5.39 -17.43 -30.20
N LEU A 42 4.59 -16.39 -30.46
CA LEU A 42 3.39 -16.51 -31.28
C LEU A 42 3.70 -17.02 -32.69
N ALA A 43 4.75 -16.50 -33.31
CA ALA A 43 5.23 -16.94 -34.62
C ALA A 43 5.57 -18.43 -34.64
N LEU A 44 6.26 -18.95 -33.62
CA LEU A 44 6.58 -20.38 -33.51
C LEU A 44 5.33 -21.25 -33.28
N LEU A 45 4.38 -20.78 -32.47
CA LEU A 45 3.12 -21.49 -32.23
C LEU A 45 2.23 -21.52 -33.48
N LEU A 46 2.28 -20.48 -34.31
CA LEU A 46 1.54 -20.41 -35.57
C LEU A 46 2.17 -21.24 -36.69
N ASP A 47 3.48 -21.46 -36.67
CA ASP A 47 4.18 -22.32 -37.63
C ASP A 47 3.77 -23.80 -37.49
N ARG A 48 3.37 -24.22 -36.28
CA ARG A 48 2.91 -25.58 -35.96
C ARG A 48 1.65 -25.56 -35.08
N PRO A 49 0.49 -25.14 -35.60
CA PRO A 49 -0.73 -25.00 -34.81
C PRO A 49 -1.21 -26.38 -34.35
N GLY A 50 -1.50 -26.52 -33.05
CA GLY A 50 -1.90 -27.80 -32.44
C GLY A 50 -0.75 -28.70 -31.96
N ASP A 51 0.50 -28.41 -32.32
CA ASP A 51 1.67 -29.12 -31.78
C ASP A 51 2.22 -28.43 -30.52
N VAL A 52 2.90 -29.19 -29.68
CA VAL A 52 3.59 -28.65 -28.49
C VAL A 52 4.96 -28.12 -28.91
N VAL A 53 5.14 -26.80 -28.87
CA VAL A 53 6.45 -26.17 -28.99
C VAL A 53 7.14 -26.23 -27.63
N THR A 54 8.29 -26.89 -27.58
CA THR A 54 8.95 -27.20 -26.31
C THR A 54 9.64 -25.98 -25.69
N ARG A 55 9.82 -25.98 -24.36
CA ARG A 55 10.55 -24.91 -23.66
C ARG A 55 11.97 -24.73 -24.20
N GLU A 56 12.63 -25.81 -24.59
CA GLU A 56 14.00 -25.78 -25.14
C GLU A 56 14.07 -25.20 -26.57
N GLU A 57 13.03 -25.42 -27.39
CA GLU A 57 12.92 -24.78 -28.71
C GLU A 57 12.64 -23.29 -28.60
N LEU A 58 11.76 -22.90 -27.67
CA LEU A 58 11.49 -21.49 -27.35
C LEU A 58 12.75 -20.82 -26.80
N ARG A 59 13.49 -21.51 -25.93
CA ARG A 59 14.76 -21.01 -25.39
C ARG A 59 15.76 -20.70 -26.49
N ARG A 60 16.03 -21.68 -27.36
CA ARG A 60 16.97 -21.53 -28.48
C ARG A 60 16.57 -20.46 -29.49
N ARG A 61 15.27 -20.15 -29.60
CA ARG A 61 14.78 -19.12 -30.53
C ARG A 61 14.88 -17.71 -29.95
N LEU A 62 14.50 -17.55 -28.68
CA LEU A 62 14.36 -16.25 -28.04
C LEU A 62 15.68 -15.71 -27.48
N TRP A 63 16.60 -16.61 -27.12
CA TRP A 63 17.89 -16.26 -26.52
C TRP A 63 19.04 -16.95 -27.28
N PRO A 64 19.98 -16.20 -27.85
CA PRO A 64 21.24 -16.73 -28.35
C PRO A 64 22.03 -17.47 -27.27
N VAL A 65 22.93 -18.38 -27.68
CA VAL A 65 23.66 -19.32 -26.80
C VAL A 65 24.45 -18.63 -25.67
N ASP A 66 24.78 -17.35 -25.82
CA ASP A 66 25.57 -16.56 -24.86
C ASP A 66 24.73 -15.60 -23.98
N THR A 67 23.40 -15.79 -23.89
CA THR A 67 22.54 -14.94 -23.06
C THR A 67 22.28 -15.57 -21.69
N TYR A 68 22.71 -14.90 -20.62
CA TYR A 68 22.48 -15.33 -19.23
C TYR A 68 21.23 -14.67 -18.65
N VAL A 69 20.13 -15.40 -18.59
CA VAL A 69 18.87 -15.00 -17.93
C VAL A 69 18.25 -16.20 -17.22
N ASP A 70 17.39 -15.97 -16.23
CA ASP A 70 16.48 -17.02 -15.74
C ASP A 70 15.50 -17.37 -16.87
N PHE A 71 15.81 -18.45 -17.59
CA PHE A 71 15.08 -18.86 -18.78
C PHE A 71 13.63 -19.23 -18.47
N ASP A 72 13.37 -19.86 -17.33
CA ASP A 72 12.02 -20.29 -16.99
C ASP A 72 11.14 -19.10 -16.59
N HIS A 73 11.68 -18.18 -15.78
CA HIS A 73 10.97 -16.96 -15.42
C HIS A 73 10.75 -16.04 -16.63
N SER A 74 11.77 -15.89 -17.49
CA SER A 74 11.70 -15.04 -18.68
C SER A 74 10.73 -15.60 -19.73
N LEU A 75 10.72 -16.93 -19.94
CA LEU A 75 9.78 -17.59 -20.84
C LEU A 75 8.34 -17.48 -20.32
N ASN A 76 8.12 -17.71 -19.02
CA ASN A 76 6.79 -17.56 -18.42
C ASN A 76 6.27 -16.12 -18.55
N THR A 77 7.15 -15.12 -18.34
CA THR A 77 6.81 -13.70 -18.50
C THR A 77 6.45 -13.35 -19.95
N ALA A 78 7.23 -13.85 -20.92
CA ALA A 78 6.95 -13.62 -22.34
C ALA A 78 5.63 -14.28 -22.80
N VAL A 79 5.33 -15.50 -22.32
CA VAL A 79 4.05 -16.15 -22.60
C VAL A 79 2.88 -15.44 -21.91
N ARG A 80 3.06 -14.93 -20.68
CA ARG A 80 2.03 -14.12 -20.01
C ARG A 80 1.68 -12.89 -20.85
N ARG A 81 2.69 -12.13 -21.31
CA ARG A 81 2.50 -10.97 -22.19
C ARG A 81 1.83 -11.34 -23.52
N LEU A 82 2.13 -12.52 -24.08
CA LEU A 82 1.41 -13.03 -25.24
C LEU A 82 -0.07 -13.28 -24.94
N ARG A 83 -0.38 -13.94 -23.82
CA ARG A 83 -1.76 -14.19 -23.39
C ARG A 83 -2.53 -12.90 -23.15
N ASP A 84 -1.92 -11.91 -22.50
CA ASP A 84 -2.52 -10.60 -22.26
C ASP A 84 -2.92 -9.92 -23.58
N ALA A 85 -2.04 -9.97 -24.59
CA ALA A 85 -2.31 -9.41 -25.92
C ALA A 85 -3.44 -10.15 -26.67
N LEU A 86 -3.61 -11.45 -26.42
CA LEU A 86 -4.69 -12.26 -26.98
C LEU A 86 -5.98 -12.23 -26.14
N GLY A 87 -5.96 -11.63 -24.94
CA GLY A 87 -7.06 -11.71 -23.98
C GLY A 87 -7.31 -13.13 -23.48
N ASP A 88 -6.24 -13.90 -23.28
CA ASP A 88 -6.22 -15.30 -22.87
C ASP A 88 -5.73 -15.47 -21.42
N SER A 89 -6.01 -16.61 -20.78
CA SER A 89 -5.55 -16.93 -19.41
C SER A 89 -5.00 -18.36 -19.33
N ALA A 90 -4.02 -18.60 -18.46
CA ALA A 90 -3.49 -19.95 -18.24
C ALA A 90 -4.54 -20.89 -17.63
N GLU A 91 -5.40 -20.39 -16.72
CA GLU A 91 -6.45 -21.17 -16.05
C GLU A 91 -7.65 -21.49 -16.95
N ASN A 92 -7.86 -20.67 -17.99
CA ASN A 92 -8.91 -20.83 -18.98
C ASN A 92 -8.36 -20.59 -20.39
N SER A 93 -7.44 -21.46 -20.81
CA SER A 93 -6.68 -21.32 -22.06
C SER A 93 -7.61 -21.46 -23.27
N ARG A 94 -7.78 -20.38 -24.03
CA ARG A 94 -8.58 -20.31 -25.27
C ARG A 94 -7.71 -20.33 -26.52
N PHE A 95 -6.50 -19.77 -26.44
CA PHE A 95 -5.59 -19.67 -27.59
C PHE A 95 -4.29 -20.40 -27.34
N VAL A 96 -3.63 -20.18 -26.19
CA VAL A 96 -2.33 -20.76 -25.86
C VAL A 96 -2.44 -21.59 -24.59
N GLU A 97 -2.31 -22.90 -24.72
CA GLU A 97 -2.30 -23.86 -23.61
C GLU A 97 -0.89 -24.03 -23.04
N THR A 98 -0.78 -24.12 -21.71
CA THR A 98 0.45 -24.58 -21.05
C THR A 98 0.42 -26.11 -20.94
N VAL A 99 1.35 -26.80 -21.59
CA VAL A 99 1.56 -28.23 -21.39
C VAL A 99 2.63 -28.41 -20.31
N ALA A 100 2.19 -28.79 -19.11
CA ALA A 100 3.03 -28.86 -17.91
C ALA A 100 4.37 -29.56 -18.18
N ARG A 101 5.47 -28.89 -17.82
CA ARG A 101 6.88 -29.35 -17.98
C ARG A 101 7.34 -29.66 -19.41
N ARG A 102 6.52 -29.38 -20.44
CA ARG A 102 6.86 -29.68 -21.84
C ARG A 102 6.97 -28.42 -22.69
N GLY A 103 5.99 -27.52 -22.63
CA GLY A 103 5.98 -26.35 -23.51
C GLY A 103 4.60 -25.73 -23.66
N TYR A 104 4.35 -25.13 -24.82
CA TYR A 104 3.12 -24.41 -25.11
C TYR A 104 2.54 -24.85 -26.46
N ARG A 105 1.22 -24.76 -26.59
CA ARG A 105 0.49 -25.19 -27.79
C ARG A 105 -0.60 -24.19 -28.16
N LEU A 106 -0.78 -23.96 -29.47
CA LEU A 106 -1.92 -23.20 -29.98
C LEU A 106 -3.16 -24.09 -30.09
N LEU A 107 -4.27 -23.66 -29.49
CA LEU A 107 -5.53 -24.43 -29.43
C LEU A 107 -6.49 -24.15 -30.60
N VAL A 108 -6.25 -23.08 -31.36
CA VAL A 108 -7.11 -22.67 -32.47
C VAL A 108 -6.44 -22.93 -33.82
N PRO A 109 -7.23 -23.26 -34.86
CA PRO A 109 -6.69 -23.44 -36.20
C PRO A 109 -6.15 -22.12 -36.75
N ALA A 110 -5.00 -22.19 -37.43
CA ALA A 110 -4.40 -21.07 -38.14
C ALA A 110 -4.59 -21.23 -39.65
N VAL A 111 -5.02 -20.16 -40.32
CA VAL A 111 -5.29 -20.11 -41.76
C VAL A 111 -4.22 -19.24 -42.43
N PHE A 112 -3.55 -19.81 -43.44
CA PHE A 112 -2.55 -19.12 -44.26
C PHE A 112 -3.19 -18.75 -45.62
N PRO A 113 -3.42 -17.46 -45.91
CA PRO A 113 -3.93 -17.00 -47.20
C PRO A 113 -2.86 -17.23 -48.27
N GLY A 114 -3.03 -18.29 -49.06
CA GLY A 114 -2.14 -18.65 -50.17
C GLY A 114 -2.08 -20.14 -50.50
N ASN A 115 -2.38 -21.02 -49.53
CA ASN A 115 -2.52 -22.46 -49.75
C ASN A 115 -3.81 -22.92 -49.05
N GLY A 116 -4.80 -23.39 -49.81
CA GLY A 116 -6.12 -23.80 -49.32
C GLY A 116 -6.14 -25.10 -48.49
N ALA A 117 -5.17 -25.29 -47.59
CA ALA A 117 -5.12 -26.43 -46.68
C ALA A 117 -5.36 -25.94 -45.24
N THR A 118 -6.58 -26.17 -44.74
CA THR A 118 -6.89 -26.07 -43.30
C THR A 118 -6.23 -27.25 -42.60
N ILE A 119 -5.26 -27.00 -41.71
CA ILE A 119 -4.68 -28.05 -40.85
C ILE A 119 -5.57 -28.15 -39.60
N THR A 120 -6.26 -29.28 -39.45
CA THR A 120 -7.16 -29.57 -38.31
C THR A 120 -6.47 -30.53 -37.32
N ALA A 121 -6.46 -30.20 -36.03
CA ALA A 121 -5.97 -31.10 -34.98
C ALA A 121 -7.02 -32.17 -34.62
N GLN A 122 -6.63 -33.46 -34.60
CA GLN A 122 -7.46 -34.57 -34.10
C GLN A 122 -7.27 -34.75 -32.59
N LEU A 123 -8.37 -34.81 -31.83
CA LEU A 123 -8.40 -35.18 -30.41
C LEU A 123 -8.71 -36.69 -30.25
N PRO A 124 -8.14 -37.42 -29.27
CA PRO A 124 -8.51 -38.81 -29.01
C PRO A 124 -9.86 -38.92 -28.29
N GLU A 125 -10.74 -39.80 -28.78
CA GLU A 125 -12.05 -40.09 -28.18
C GLU A 125 -11.91 -40.98 -26.93
N THR A 126 -12.39 -40.49 -25.78
CA THR A 126 -12.67 -41.33 -24.61
C THR A 126 -14.13 -41.80 -24.65
N SER A 127 -14.29 -43.11 -24.72
CA SER A 127 -15.54 -43.86 -24.80
C SER A 127 -16.46 -43.63 -23.59
N LEU A 128 -17.68 -43.15 -23.83
CA LEU A 128 -18.81 -43.28 -22.90
C LEU A 128 -19.78 -44.34 -23.42
N GLY A 129 -20.02 -45.34 -22.56
CA GLY A 129 -20.81 -46.53 -22.85
C GLY A 129 -22.28 -46.24 -23.18
N LYS A 130 -22.80 -47.08 -24.10
CA LYS A 130 -24.20 -47.17 -24.54
C LYS A 130 -25.14 -47.63 -23.42
N ALA A 131 -26.36 -47.09 -23.44
CA ALA A 131 -27.58 -47.82 -23.06
C ALA A 131 -28.68 -47.54 -24.12
N PRO A 132 -29.64 -48.47 -24.34
CA PRO A 132 -30.10 -48.81 -25.69
C PRO A 132 -31.34 -48.04 -26.17
N ALA A 133 -31.48 -47.98 -27.50
CA ALA A 133 -32.58 -47.37 -28.23
C ALA A 133 -33.86 -48.22 -28.23
N ARG A 134 -35.01 -47.55 -28.30
CA ARG A 134 -36.26 -48.11 -28.87
C ARG A 134 -36.74 -47.20 -30.02
N PRO A 135 -37.35 -47.77 -31.08
CA PRO A 135 -37.47 -47.12 -32.37
C PRO A 135 -38.73 -46.25 -32.47
N PHE A 136 -38.62 -45.13 -33.19
CA PHE A 136 -39.75 -44.29 -33.55
C PHE A 136 -40.20 -44.63 -34.98
N HIS A 137 -41.43 -45.13 -35.14
CA HIS A 137 -42.08 -45.23 -36.43
C HIS A 137 -42.73 -43.89 -36.82
N GLN A 138 -42.60 -43.58 -38.11
CA GLN A 138 -43.24 -42.49 -38.84
C GLN A 138 -44.73 -42.33 -38.50
N ARG A 139 -45.20 -41.07 -38.37
CA ARG A 139 -46.16 -40.46 -39.31
C ARG A 139 -46.60 -39.06 -38.86
N THR A 140 -46.30 -38.10 -39.73
CA THR A 140 -47.24 -37.15 -40.33
C THR A 140 -48.00 -36.15 -39.44
N ARG A 141 -47.71 -34.87 -39.75
CA ARG A 141 -48.62 -33.73 -39.99
C ARG A 141 -48.77 -32.61 -38.95
N TRP A 142 -48.16 -31.47 -39.30
CA TRP A 142 -48.65 -30.08 -39.26
C TRP A 142 -49.47 -29.64 -38.02
N MET A 143 -48.84 -28.83 -37.16
CA MET A 143 -49.39 -27.62 -36.50
C MET A 143 -48.41 -27.14 -35.41
N ALA A 144 -47.50 -26.21 -35.72
CA ALA A 144 -46.70 -25.50 -34.71
C ALA A 144 -45.96 -24.27 -35.29
N ALA A 145 -46.68 -23.28 -35.85
CA ALA A 145 -46.07 -22.00 -36.25
C ALA A 145 -46.04 -20.95 -35.11
N ILE A 146 -46.59 -21.25 -33.93
CA ILE A 146 -46.66 -20.32 -32.80
C ILE A 146 -45.63 -20.60 -31.68
N PRO A 147 -45.26 -21.85 -31.32
CA PRO A 147 -44.32 -22.07 -30.22
C PRO A 147 -42.85 -21.79 -30.58
N ILE A 148 -42.51 -21.72 -31.88
CA ILE A 148 -41.14 -21.44 -32.33
C ILE A 148 -40.81 -19.95 -32.19
N ALA A 149 -41.79 -19.06 -32.42
CA ALA A 149 -41.60 -17.61 -32.29
C ALA A 149 -41.42 -17.19 -30.81
N THR A 150 -42.18 -17.78 -29.88
CA THR A 150 -42.03 -17.51 -28.44
C THR A 150 -40.72 -18.06 -27.88
N VAL A 151 -40.27 -19.23 -28.34
CA VAL A 151 -38.95 -19.74 -27.95
C VAL A 151 -37.84 -18.87 -28.52
N LEU A 152 -37.94 -18.42 -29.78
CA LEU A 152 -36.92 -17.55 -30.39
C LEU A 152 -36.87 -16.15 -29.76
N ILE A 153 -38.02 -15.57 -29.42
CA ILE A 153 -38.10 -14.30 -28.68
C ILE A 153 -37.60 -14.49 -27.25
N GLY A 154 -37.97 -15.58 -26.58
CA GLY A 154 -37.48 -15.93 -25.25
C GLY A 154 -35.97 -16.14 -25.22
N THR A 155 -35.41 -16.86 -26.20
CA THR A 155 -33.95 -17.01 -26.34
C THR A 155 -33.26 -15.73 -26.78
N GLY A 156 -33.92 -14.88 -27.57
CA GLY A 156 -33.39 -13.57 -27.97
C GLY A 156 -33.35 -12.58 -26.80
N LEU A 157 -34.39 -12.58 -25.96
CA LEU A 157 -34.45 -11.80 -24.72
C LEU A 157 -33.49 -12.35 -23.66
N PHE A 158 -33.36 -13.67 -23.54
CA PHE A 158 -32.42 -14.31 -22.63
C PHE A 158 -30.97 -14.14 -23.07
N ALA A 159 -30.68 -14.27 -24.37
CA ALA A 159 -29.37 -13.96 -24.94
C ALA A 159 -29.07 -12.46 -24.86
N GLY A 160 -30.06 -11.59 -25.09
CA GLY A 160 -29.94 -10.14 -24.89
C GLY A 160 -29.67 -9.77 -23.43
N TRP A 161 -30.28 -10.49 -22.48
CA TRP A 161 -30.03 -10.33 -21.04
C TRP A 161 -28.65 -10.88 -20.62
N LEU A 162 -28.20 -12.00 -21.20
CA LEU A 162 -26.85 -12.56 -21.02
C LEU A 162 -25.76 -11.71 -21.68
N LEU A 163 -26.06 -11.10 -22.83
CA LEU A 163 -25.19 -10.15 -23.54
C LEU A 163 -25.21 -8.76 -22.87
N GLY A 164 -26.30 -8.40 -22.20
CA GLY A 164 -26.41 -7.23 -21.30
C GLY A 164 -25.70 -7.43 -19.97
N ARG A 165 -25.50 -8.68 -19.56
CA ARG A 165 -24.56 -9.11 -18.50
C ARG A 165 -23.10 -9.18 -18.98
N ARG A 166 -22.75 -8.56 -20.10
CA ARG A 166 -21.35 -8.25 -20.40
C ARG A 166 -20.80 -7.53 -19.17
N SER A 167 -19.96 -8.23 -18.42
CA SER A 167 -19.05 -7.64 -17.46
C SER A 167 -18.49 -6.41 -18.14
N SER A 168 -18.82 -5.23 -17.62
CA SER A 168 -18.12 -4.01 -17.97
C SER A 168 -16.66 -4.34 -17.71
N VAL A 169 -15.91 -4.55 -18.79
CA VAL A 169 -14.45 -4.55 -18.69
C VAL A 169 -14.15 -3.20 -18.06
N PRO A 170 -13.60 -3.13 -16.83
CA PRO A 170 -13.28 -1.85 -16.25
C PRO A 170 -12.29 -1.21 -17.21
N VAL A 171 -12.72 -0.16 -17.91
CA VAL A 171 -11.79 0.69 -18.63
C VAL A 171 -10.90 1.23 -17.52
N ALA A 172 -9.64 0.79 -17.47
CA ALA A 172 -8.67 1.42 -16.58
C ALA A 172 -8.63 2.89 -17.00
N VAL A 173 -9.21 3.76 -16.17
CA VAL A 173 -9.30 5.17 -16.50
C VAL A 173 -7.91 5.74 -16.33
N SER A 174 -7.35 6.28 -17.42
CA SER A 174 -6.01 6.86 -17.38
C SER A 174 -6.03 8.07 -16.46
N ALA A 175 -5.27 8.02 -15.37
CA ALA A 175 -5.04 9.21 -14.56
C ALA A 175 -3.96 10.07 -15.22
N ARG A 176 -4.10 11.39 -15.17
CA ARG A 176 -3.00 12.32 -15.53
C ARG A 176 -2.54 13.06 -14.29
N GLN A 177 -1.23 13.19 -14.17
CA GLN A 177 -0.61 13.96 -13.10
C GLN A 177 -0.85 15.47 -13.33
N LEU A 178 -1.36 16.17 -12.32
CA LEU A 178 -1.61 17.62 -12.33
C LEU A 178 -0.44 18.41 -11.75
N THR A 179 0.20 17.91 -10.70
CA THR A 179 1.36 18.55 -10.04
C THR A 179 2.60 17.68 -10.20
N ALA A 180 3.78 18.29 -10.29
CA ALA A 180 5.07 17.60 -10.37
C ALA A 180 6.05 18.23 -9.37
N ASN A 181 5.59 18.32 -8.11
CA ASN A 181 6.38 18.85 -7.01
C ASN A 181 7.52 17.86 -6.69
N PRO A 182 8.75 18.37 -6.47
CA PRO A 182 9.85 17.55 -6.00
C PRO A 182 9.62 17.11 -4.55
N SER A 183 10.30 16.06 -4.10
CA SER A 183 10.23 15.55 -2.71
C SER A 183 10.41 16.63 -1.64
N LYS A 184 11.31 17.60 -1.89
CA LYS A 184 11.55 18.74 -1.00
C LYS A 184 10.36 19.69 -0.86
N ALA A 185 9.36 19.65 -1.72
CA ALA A 185 8.16 20.47 -1.68
C ALA A 185 6.92 19.63 -1.98
N SER A 186 6.91 18.39 -1.48
CA SER A 186 5.84 17.41 -1.64
C SER A 186 4.46 18.01 -1.30
N VAL A 187 3.45 17.67 -2.10
CA VAL A 187 2.08 18.15 -1.91
C VAL A 187 1.49 17.51 -0.65
N LEU A 188 0.98 18.33 0.26
CA LEU A 188 0.44 17.89 1.54
C LEU A 188 -1.06 17.60 1.46
N THR A 189 -1.78 18.35 0.62
CA THR A 189 -3.22 18.20 0.38
C THR A 189 -3.61 18.84 -0.93
N ALA A 190 -4.73 18.42 -1.51
CA ALA A 190 -5.32 19.06 -2.67
C ALA A 190 -6.83 18.82 -2.79
N ALA A 191 -7.52 19.75 -3.42
CA ALA A 191 -8.94 19.65 -3.75
C ALA A 191 -9.24 20.30 -5.10
N ILE A 192 -10.04 19.64 -5.94
CA ILE A 192 -10.52 20.19 -7.21
C ILE A 192 -11.75 21.09 -6.99
N SER A 193 -11.82 22.20 -7.72
CA SER A 193 -12.94 23.12 -7.66
C SER A 193 -14.24 22.44 -8.12
N PRO A 194 -15.42 22.90 -7.64
CA PRO A 194 -16.70 22.32 -8.05
C PRO A 194 -16.88 22.32 -9.58
N ASP A 195 -16.43 23.38 -10.27
CA ASP A 195 -16.51 23.50 -11.74
C ASP A 195 -15.39 22.75 -12.50
N GLY A 196 -14.44 22.15 -11.79
CA GLY A 196 -13.33 21.39 -12.35
C GLY A 196 -12.27 22.23 -13.08
N LYS A 197 -12.30 23.56 -12.97
CA LYS A 197 -11.33 24.45 -13.65
C LYS A 197 -10.08 24.70 -12.84
N PHE A 198 -10.16 24.59 -11.52
CA PHE A 198 -9.05 24.89 -10.62
C PHE A 198 -8.75 23.73 -9.68
N LEU A 199 -7.49 23.63 -9.30
CA LEU A 199 -7.01 22.78 -8.23
C LEU A 199 -6.41 23.69 -7.16
N ALA A 200 -6.94 23.62 -5.94
CA ALA A 200 -6.28 24.18 -4.77
C ALA A 200 -5.41 23.09 -4.15
N TYR A 201 -4.15 23.40 -3.86
CA TYR A 201 -3.25 22.48 -3.18
C TYR A 201 -2.30 23.24 -2.26
N ALA A 202 -1.72 22.55 -1.29
CA ALA A 202 -0.68 23.13 -0.44
C ALA A 202 0.55 22.24 -0.38
N ASP A 203 1.69 22.89 -0.21
CA ASP A 203 2.94 22.29 0.20
C ASP A 203 3.51 23.12 1.37
N LYS A 204 4.71 22.76 1.85
CA LYS A 204 5.36 23.45 2.97
C LYS A 204 5.69 24.93 2.72
N THR A 205 5.59 25.40 1.47
CA THR A 205 5.92 26.77 1.08
C THR A 205 4.67 27.66 0.94
N GLY A 206 3.48 27.06 0.89
CA GLY A 206 2.23 27.80 0.94
C GLY A 206 1.07 27.09 0.23
N ILE A 207 0.05 27.88 -0.06
CA ILE A 207 -1.18 27.43 -0.75
C ILE A 207 -1.17 27.97 -2.17
N TYR A 208 -1.55 27.12 -3.11
CA TYR A 208 -1.50 27.39 -4.53
C TYR A 208 -2.85 27.10 -5.19
N LEU A 209 -3.19 27.95 -6.15
CA LEU A 209 -4.29 27.75 -7.06
C LEU A 209 -3.74 27.47 -8.46
N ARG A 210 -4.06 26.30 -9.00
CA ARG A 210 -3.62 25.85 -10.32
C ARG A 210 -4.80 25.72 -11.27
N GLN A 211 -4.69 26.31 -12.46
CA GLN A 211 -5.66 26.13 -13.52
C GLN A 211 -5.46 24.76 -14.19
N VAL A 212 -6.50 23.92 -14.17
CA VAL A 212 -6.43 22.51 -14.57
C VAL A 212 -6.12 22.32 -16.07
N GLN A 213 -6.54 23.27 -16.91
CA GLN A 213 -6.38 23.20 -18.37
C GLN A 213 -5.02 23.66 -18.85
N THR A 214 -4.51 24.77 -18.34
CA THR A 214 -3.25 25.41 -18.79
C THR A 214 -2.06 24.95 -17.96
N GLY A 215 -2.29 24.53 -16.71
CA GLY A 215 -1.23 24.30 -15.74
C GLY A 215 -0.62 25.59 -15.20
N GLU A 216 -1.26 26.75 -15.38
CA GLU A 216 -0.85 27.99 -14.72
C GLU A 216 -1.09 27.87 -13.22
N THR A 217 -0.12 28.27 -12.40
CA THR A 217 -0.18 28.18 -10.93
C THR A 217 0.11 29.56 -10.32
N HIS A 218 -0.73 29.99 -9.38
CA HIS A 218 -0.53 31.20 -8.59
C HIS A 218 -0.58 30.89 -7.09
N PRO A 219 0.28 31.52 -6.27
CA PRO A 219 0.14 31.44 -4.83
C PRO A 219 -1.13 32.19 -4.37
N ILE A 220 -1.79 31.68 -3.33
CA ILE A 220 -2.87 32.38 -2.63
C ILE A 220 -2.23 33.21 -1.51
N PRO A 221 -2.19 34.56 -1.60
CA PRO A 221 -1.44 35.38 -0.65
C PRO A 221 -2.15 35.45 0.70
N MET A 222 -1.54 34.86 1.73
CA MET A 222 -2.04 34.90 3.12
C MET A 222 -1.43 36.07 3.89
N LEU A 223 -2.27 36.83 4.60
CA LEU A 223 -1.82 37.93 5.47
C LEU A 223 -1.26 37.42 6.81
N ASP A 224 -1.76 36.28 7.27
CA ASP A 224 -1.38 35.67 8.52
C ASP A 224 -0.29 34.60 8.27
N LYS A 225 0.72 34.50 9.16
CA LYS A 225 1.73 33.41 9.11
C LYS A 225 1.17 32.06 9.59
N LEU A 226 -0.11 31.81 9.33
CA LEU A 226 -0.81 30.62 9.77
C LEU A 226 -0.58 29.49 8.76
N GLU A 227 -0.09 28.35 9.24
CA GLU A 227 0.03 27.15 8.42
C GLU A 227 -1.35 26.47 8.33
N VAL A 228 -2.04 26.67 7.20
CA VAL A 228 -3.30 26.00 6.88
C VAL A 228 -3.23 25.24 5.57
N PHE A 229 -3.94 24.13 5.51
CA PHE A 229 -3.93 23.16 4.42
C PHE A 229 -5.36 23.03 3.86
N PRO A 230 -5.61 23.36 2.58
CA PRO A 230 -6.95 23.26 1.99
C PRO A 230 -7.33 21.79 1.79
N VAL A 231 -8.48 21.39 2.32
CA VAL A 231 -8.98 20.00 2.23
C VAL A 231 -10.17 19.87 1.30
N ALA A 232 -10.95 20.94 1.11
CA ALA A 232 -12.12 20.95 0.24
C ALA A 232 -12.44 22.35 -0.26
N TRP A 233 -13.29 22.44 -1.28
CA TRP A 233 -13.88 23.69 -1.74
C TRP A 233 -15.27 23.86 -1.14
N PHE A 234 -15.62 25.08 -0.76
CA PHE A 234 -17.02 25.42 -0.60
C PHE A 234 -17.74 25.35 -1.96
N PRO A 235 -19.04 24.98 -2.00
CA PRO A 235 -19.80 24.92 -3.24
C PRO A 235 -19.88 26.25 -4.01
N ASP A 236 -19.59 27.37 -3.34
CA ASP A 236 -19.53 28.71 -3.95
C ASP A 236 -18.36 28.91 -4.93
N GLY A 237 -17.34 28.03 -4.90
CA GLY A 237 -16.16 28.12 -5.75
C GLY A 237 -15.23 29.31 -5.48
N SER A 238 -15.41 30.01 -4.36
CA SER A 238 -14.64 31.20 -3.96
C SER A 238 -13.93 31.04 -2.60
N HIS A 239 -14.36 30.07 -1.80
CA HIS A 239 -13.75 29.74 -0.51
C HIS A 239 -13.25 28.29 -0.47
N LEU A 240 -12.17 28.10 0.29
CA LEU A 240 -11.57 26.81 0.62
C LEU A 240 -11.84 26.51 2.09
N LEU A 241 -12.22 25.26 2.37
CA LEU A 241 -12.23 24.70 3.71
C LEU A 241 -10.83 24.16 4.00
N ALA A 242 -10.25 24.55 5.13
CA ALA A 242 -8.88 24.24 5.47
C ALA A 242 -8.73 23.80 6.93
N VAL A 243 -7.67 23.05 7.19
CA VAL A 243 -7.24 22.65 8.54
C VAL A 243 -5.87 23.24 8.81
N GLY A 244 -5.65 23.74 10.01
CA GLY A 244 -4.34 24.27 10.41
C GLY A 244 -4.28 24.55 11.91
N SER A 245 -3.08 24.75 12.42
CA SER A 245 -2.83 24.99 13.85
C SER A 245 -2.23 26.39 14.06
N THR A 246 -2.64 27.06 15.14
CA THR A 246 -2.08 28.38 15.51
C THR A 246 -0.68 28.31 16.13
N GLY A 247 -0.23 27.11 16.48
CA GLY A 247 1.09 26.83 17.00
C GLY A 247 1.39 25.32 17.03
N PRO A 248 2.66 24.92 17.25
CA PRO A 248 3.08 23.51 17.17
C PRO A 248 2.42 22.58 18.20
N LYS A 249 1.84 23.15 19.26
CA LYS A 249 1.19 22.42 20.36
C LYS A 249 -0.34 22.57 20.35
N ASP A 250 -0.88 23.38 19.46
CA ASP A 250 -2.31 23.63 19.43
C ASP A 250 -3.02 22.48 18.72
N ALA A 251 -4.25 22.17 19.16
CA ALA A 251 -5.10 21.24 18.45
C ALA A 251 -5.33 21.73 17.00
N PRO A 252 -5.52 20.82 16.03
CA PRO A 252 -5.91 21.23 14.68
C PRO A 252 -7.20 22.03 14.76
N SER A 253 -7.23 23.20 14.11
CA SER A 253 -8.41 24.07 14.01
C SER A 253 -8.93 24.07 12.57
N ILE A 254 -10.20 24.45 12.40
CA ILE A 254 -10.87 24.49 11.08
C ILE A 254 -11.02 25.93 10.62
N TRP A 255 -10.73 26.19 9.35
CA TRP A 255 -10.64 27.52 8.75
C TRP A 255 -11.35 27.61 7.41
N SER A 256 -11.76 28.83 7.06
CA SER A 256 -12.19 29.22 5.72
C SER A 256 -11.18 30.20 5.13
N VAL A 257 -10.75 29.95 3.90
CA VAL A 257 -9.74 30.74 3.17
C VAL A 257 -10.31 31.19 1.84
N SER A 258 -10.24 32.49 1.52
CA SER A 258 -10.63 32.99 0.20
C SER A 258 -9.56 32.66 -0.84
N ILE A 259 -9.97 32.26 -2.05
CA ILE A 259 -9.04 32.04 -3.16
C ILE A 259 -8.35 33.32 -3.65
N LEU A 260 -8.87 34.49 -3.29
CA LEU A 260 -8.26 35.78 -3.57
C LEU A 260 -7.16 36.14 -2.55
N GLY A 261 -6.98 35.33 -1.51
CA GLY A 261 -6.08 35.61 -0.40
C GLY A 261 -6.71 36.43 0.72
N GLY A 262 -5.87 36.96 1.61
CA GLY A 262 -6.29 37.73 2.78
C GLY A 262 -6.05 36.99 4.10
N SER A 263 -6.82 37.36 5.14
CA SER A 263 -6.79 36.67 6.44
C SER A 263 -7.70 35.45 6.43
N ALA A 264 -7.25 34.36 7.04
CA ALA A 264 -8.04 33.16 7.19
C ALA A 264 -9.11 33.37 8.27
N ARG A 265 -10.35 32.94 8.01
CA ARG A 265 -11.43 33.00 9.00
C ARG A 265 -11.49 31.68 9.76
N LYS A 266 -11.27 31.72 11.08
CA LYS A 266 -11.45 30.55 11.94
C LYS A 266 -12.93 30.18 12.03
N LEU A 267 -13.25 28.89 11.87
CA LEU A 267 -14.60 28.33 12.00
C LEU A 267 -14.75 27.49 13.27
N SER A 268 -13.68 26.80 13.70
CA SER A 268 -13.64 26.04 14.96
C SER A 268 -12.23 26.10 15.56
N ASP A 269 -12.14 26.18 16.90
CA ASP A 269 -10.87 26.15 17.62
C ASP A 269 -10.23 24.75 17.65
N ASP A 270 -11.03 23.71 17.45
CA ASP A 270 -10.58 22.33 17.37
C ASP A 270 -11.35 21.53 16.31
N GLY A 271 -10.70 20.52 15.74
CA GLY A 271 -11.28 19.61 14.76
C GLY A 271 -10.37 19.34 13.58
N SER A 272 -10.55 18.17 12.98
CA SER A 272 -9.77 17.68 11.84
C SER A 272 -10.67 17.04 10.79
N GLU A 273 -10.11 16.82 9.60
CA GLU A 273 -10.78 16.13 8.49
C GLU A 273 -12.19 16.70 8.15
N PRO A 274 -12.34 18.03 7.99
CA PRO A 274 -13.66 18.61 7.78
C PRO A 274 -14.14 18.44 6.35
N ALA A 275 -15.45 18.26 6.19
CA ALA A 275 -16.14 18.14 4.91
C ALA A 275 -17.39 19.01 4.88
N VAL A 276 -17.58 19.74 3.78
CA VAL A 276 -18.72 20.65 3.58
C VAL A 276 -19.86 19.95 2.84
N SER A 277 -21.10 20.25 3.23
CA SER A 277 -22.31 19.73 2.59
C SER A 277 -22.45 20.22 1.15
N SER A 278 -23.21 19.47 0.33
CA SER A 278 -23.38 19.76 -1.11
C SER A 278 -24.02 21.12 -1.41
N ASP A 279 -24.83 21.62 -0.47
CA ASP A 279 -25.50 22.92 -0.46
C ASP A 279 -24.68 24.03 0.24
N GLY A 280 -23.58 23.67 0.91
CA GLY A 280 -22.70 24.60 1.59
C GLY A 280 -23.22 25.13 2.92
N SER A 281 -24.31 24.56 3.47
CA SER A 281 -24.92 25.05 4.72
C SER A 281 -24.27 24.48 5.99
N GLN A 282 -23.65 23.30 5.91
CA GLN A 282 -23.11 22.57 7.06
C GLN A 282 -21.71 22.03 6.82
N ILE A 283 -21.00 21.81 7.92
CA ILE A 283 -19.66 21.19 7.94
C ILE A 283 -19.69 20.03 8.91
N ALA A 284 -19.29 18.86 8.43
CA ALA A 284 -19.00 17.69 9.24
C ALA A 284 -17.49 17.66 9.53
N PHE A 285 -17.09 17.28 10.73
CA PHE A 285 -15.69 17.21 11.10
C PHE A 285 -15.48 16.23 12.25
N VAL A 286 -14.22 15.88 12.50
CA VAL A 286 -13.86 14.91 13.53
C VAL A 286 -13.12 15.59 14.67
N ARG A 287 -13.52 15.30 15.91
CA ARG A 287 -12.91 15.83 17.13
C ARG A 287 -12.44 14.68 18.03
N GLY A 288 -11.25 14.83 18.61
CA GLY A 288 -10.63 13.83 19.50
C GLY A 288 -9.21 13.46 19.08
N SER A 289 -8.58 12.56 19.84
CA SER A 289 -7.21 12.09 19.60
C SER A 289 -7.17 10.57 19.44
N GLY A 290 -6.20 10.08 18.66
CA GLY A 290 -6.00 8.65 18.44
C GLY A 290 -7.26 7.94 17.91
N THR A 291 -7.71 6.91 18.62
CA THR A 291 -8.91 6.13 18.31
C THR A 291 -10.18 6.66 18.98
N ALA A 292 -10.08 7.67 19.86
CA ALA A 292 -11.21 8.29 20.54
C ALA A 292 -11.68 9.51 19.75
N LYS A 293 -12.11 9.28 18.50
CA LYS A 293 -12.58 10.32 17.58
C LYS A 293 -14.10 10.25 17.43
N ASP A 294 -14.75 11.40 17.57
CA ASP A 294 -16.20 11.58 17.42
C ASP A 294 -16.52 12.40 16.17
N LEU A 295 -17.67 12.14 15.54
CA LEU A 295 -18.19 12.94 14.42
C LEU A 295 -19.02 14.10 14.95
N TRP A 296 -18.74 15.30 14.45
CA TRP A 296 -19.42 16.55 14.82
C TRP A 296 -19.97 17.25 13.59
N LEU A 297 -21.02 18.04 13.82
CA LEU A 297 -21.62 18.94 12.85
C LEU A 297 -21.58 20.38 13.34
N MET A 298 -21.38 21.31 12.43
CA MET A 298 -21.56 22.75 12.64
C MET A 298 -22.16 23.40 11.40
N GLN A 299 -22.67 24.62 11.55
CA GLN A 299 -23.04 25.47 10.42
C GLN A 299 -21.79 25.94 9.66
N ALA A 300 -21.95 26.30 8.38
CA ALA A 300 -20.83 26.73 7.53
C ALA A 300 -20.08 27.97 8.03
N ASP A 301 -20.71 28.77 8.89
CA ASP A 301 -20.12 29.95 9.52
C ASP A 301 -19.35 29.65 10.83
N GLY A 302 -19.33 28.38 11.26
CA GLY A 302 -18.78 27.89 12.53
C GLY A 302 -19.79 27.79 13.67
N GLY A 303 -21.04 28.20 13.45
CA GLY A 303 -22.08 28.24 14.47
C GLY A 303 -22.63 26.85 14.86
N ASN A 304 -23.14 26.76 16.09
CA ASN A 304 -23.86 25.59 16.62
C ASN A 304 -23.14 24.22 16.48
N PRO A 305 -21.87 24.10 16.92
CA PRO A 305 -21.17 22.82 16.89
C PRO A 305 -21.81 21.82 17.86
N HIS A 306 -22.19 20.64 17.38
CA HIS A 306 -22.75 19.57 18.19
C HIS A 306 -22.29 18.20 17.70
N ARG A 307 -22.21 17.23 18.62
CA ARG A 307 -21.79 15.86 18.31
C ARG A 307 -22.92 15.11 17.61
N LEU A 308 -22.61 14.46 16.49
CA LEU A 308 -23.54 13.64 15.73
C LEU A 308 -23.38 12.14 16.04
N LEU A 309 -22.14 11.65 16.13
CA LEU A 309 -21.84 10.25 16.41
C LEU A 309 -20.64 10.13 17.37
N GLU A 310 -20.77 9.23 18.34
CA GLU A 310 -19.71 8.88 19.28
C GLU A 310 -18.97 7.64 18.79
N GLY A 311 -17.63 7.68 18.73
CA GLY A 311 -16.80 6.60 18.20
C GLY A 311 -16.80 5.33 19.06
N ARG A 312 -17.12 5.44 20.36
CA ARG A 312 -17.17 4.33 21.33
C ARG A 312 -15.92 3.43 21.29
N GLY A 313 -14.74 4.04 21.13
CA GLY A 313 -13.45 3.34 21.05
C GLY A 313 -13.07 2.82 19.66
N SER A 314 -13.93 3.04 18.66
CA SER A 314 -13.61 2.85 17.24
C SER A 314 -13.11 4.17 16.66
N LEU A 315 -12.13 4.09 15.76
CA LEU A 315 -11.77 5.21 14.91
C LEU A 315 -13.01 5.66 14.13
N ILE A 316 -13.23 6.98 14.03
CA ILE A 316 -14.09 7.61 13.03
C ILE A 316 -13.22 8.57 12.25
N ALA A 317 -13.27 8.50 10.91
CA ALA A 317 -12.43 9.30 10.02
C ALA A 317 -13.14 9.61 8.69
N CYS A 318 -12.59 10.60 7.99
CA CYS A 318 -12.84 10.94 6.59
C CYS A 318 -14.34 11.13 6.23
N PRO A 319 -15.06 12.05 6.89
CA PRO A 319 -16.47 12.27 6.59
C PRO A 319 -16.69 12.72 5.15
N ALA A 320 -17.68 12.15 4.47
CA ALA A 320 -18.05 12.50 3.10
C ALA A 320 -19.58 12.64 2.96
N TRP A 321 -20.05 13.82 2.59
CA TRP A 321 -21.47 14.13 2.47
C TRP A 321 -22.14 13.45 1.30
N ALA A 322 -23.25 12.77 1.55
CA ALA A 322 -24.15 12.33 0.50
C ALA A 322 -24.73 13.55 -0.26
N PRO A 323 -25.07 13.41 -1.56
CA PRO A 323 -25.54 14.53 -2.37
C PRO A 323 -26.82 15.19 -1.83
N ASP A 324 -27.65 14.42 -1.10
CA ASP A 324 -28.92 14.86 -0.54
C ASP A 324 -28.79 15.57 0.82
N GLY A 325 -27.60 15.61 1.43
CA GLY A 325 -27.36 16.21 2.74
C GLY A 325 -27.95 15.44 3.93
N ARG A 326 -28.58 14.27 3.71
CA ARG A 326 -29.22 13.49 4.78
C ARG A 326 -28.30 12.43 5.40
N HIS A 327 -27.22 12.12 4.69
CA HIS A 327 -26.27 11.10 5.08
C HIS A 327 -24.83 11.59 4.97
N ILE A 328 -23.97 11.05 5.84
CA ILE A 328 -22.52 11.25 5.81
C ILE A 328 -21.89 9.86 5.83
N ALA A 329 -21.09 9.54 4.81
CA ALA A 329 -20.24 8.36 4.86
C ALA A 329 -19.02 8.65 5.74
N VAL A 330 -18.63 7.69 6.59
CA VAL A 330 -17.41 7.75 7.40
C VAL A 330 -16.65 6.43 7.29
N ILE A 331 -15.34 6.49 7.44
CA ILE A 331 -14.53 5.30 7.70
C ILE A 331 -14.55 5.06 9.21
N SER A 332 -14.91 3.84 9.61
CA SER A 332 -14.77 3.39 10.99
C SER A 332 -13.89 2.15 11.08
N GLY A 333 -13.25 1.95 12.23
CA GLY A 333 -12.47 0.74 12.41
C GLY A 333 -11.96 0.53 13.83
N GLN A 334 -11.60 -0.71 14.12
CA GLN A 334 -11.02 -1.13 15.38
C GLN A 334 -9.67 -1.81 15.16
N TYR A 335 -8.67 -1.36 15.90
CA TYR A 335 -7.36 -2.00 15.86
C TYR A 335 -7.43 -3.39 16.49
N HIS A 336 -6.78 -4.33 15.82
CA HIS A 336 -6.49 -5.63 16.38
C HIS A 336 -5.50 -5.51 17.53
N ALA A 337 -5.70 -6.28 18.60
CA ALA A 337 -4.81 -6.26 19.75
C ALA A 337 -3.38 -6.65 19.32
N GLY A 338 -2.44 -5.72 19.53
CA GLY A 338 -1.02 -5.93 19.22
C GLY A 338 -0.67 -6.01 17.73
N SER A 339 -1.58 -5.54 16.87
CA SER A 339 -1.32 -5.38 15.45
C SER A 339 -1.49 -3.92 15.02
N TYR A 340 -0.86 -3.56 13.90
CA TYR A 340 -1.14 -2.32 13.18
C TYR A 340 -2.31 -2.49 12.20
N SER A 341 -2.81 -3.71 12.00
CA SER A 341 -4.00 -3.96 11.21
C SER A 341 -5.26 -3.50 11.95
N MET A 342 -6.20 -3.00 11.16
CA MET A 342 -7.50 -2.51 11.63
C MET A 342 -8.57 -3.15 10.76
N ASP A 343 -9.60 -3.68 11.40
CA ASP A 343 -10.83 -4.02 10.69
C ASP A 343 -11.53 -2.72 10.35
N THR A 344 -11.46 -2.34 9.08
CA THR A 344 -12.03 -1.11 8.57
C THR A 344 -13.35 -1.36 7.86
N GLN A 345 -14.26 -0.41 7.99
CA GLN A 345 -15.52 -0.40 7.30
C GLN A 345 -15.93 1.03 6.93
N ILE A 346 -16.86 1.14 5.99
CA ILE A 346 -17.51 2.40 5.65
C ILE A 346 -18.94 2.34 6.18
N GLU A 347 -19.34 3.37 6.92
CA GLU A 347 -20.66 3.53 7.50
C GLU A 347 -21.37 4.76 6.92
N SER A 348 -22.69 4.68 6.76
CA SER A 348 -23.57 5.81 6.49
C SER A 348 -24.18 6.28 7.80
N VAL A 349 -23.96 7.55 8.16
CA VAL A 349 -24.51 8.19 9.34
C VAL A 349 -25.64 9.12 8.91
N ASN A 350 -26.83 8.93 9.47
CA ASN A 350 -27.96 9.82 9.24
C ASN A 350 -27.80 11.13 10.03
N THR A 351 -27.96 12.27 9.36
CA THR A 351 -27.65 13.60 9.91
C THR A 351 -28.65 14.10 10.95
N GLU A 352 -29.89 13.61 10.95
CA GLU A 352 -30.92 14.01 11.91
C GLU A 352 -30.87 13.15 13.19
N THR A 353 -30.62 11.86 13.05
CA THR A 353 -30.70 10.89 14.15
C THR A 353 -29.36 10.48 14.73
N GLY A 354 -28.26 10.71 14.01
CA GLY A 354 -26.92 10.21 14.37
C GLY A 354 -26.77 8.69 14.25
N ARG A 355 -27.75 7.99 13.66
CA ARG A 355 -27.69 6.53 13.50
C ARG A 355 -26.76 6.14 12.36
N ALA A 356 -25.81 5.27 12.65
CA ALA A 356 -24.87 4.70 11.68
C ALA A 356 -25.31 3.32 11.17
N GLU A 357 -25.13 3.07 9.87
CA GLU A 357 -25.37 1.78 9.22
C GLU A 357 -24.18 1.41 8.33
N THR A 358 -23.69 0.17 8.43
CA THR A 358 -22.54 -0.30 7.63
C THR A 358 -22.90 -0.43 6.15
N ILE A 359 -22.11 0.21 5.28
CA ILE A 359 -22.20 0.12 3.82
C ILE A 359 -21.31 -1.01 3.30
N LEU A 360 -20.05 -1.04 3.77
CA LEU A 360 -19.01 -1.95 3.26
C LEU A 360 -18.03 -2.30 4.37
N VAL A 361 -17.77 -3.58 4.59
CA VAL A 361 -16.66 -4.05 5.42
C VAL A 361 -15.51 -4.45 4.49
N ARG A 362 -14.33 -3.86 4.70
CA ARG A 362 -13.15 -4.13 3.88
C ARG A 362 -11.88 -3.75 4.64
N ALA A 363 -10.93 -4.68 4.77
CA ALA A 363 -9.61 -4.38 5.31
C ALA A 363 -8.81 -3.44 4.40
N GLY A 364 -7.93 -2.63 5.00
CA GLY A 364 -7.00 -1.76 4.27
C GLY A 364 -7.65 -0.55 3.60
N LEU A 365 -8.78 -0.05 4.11
CA LEU A 365 -9.29 1.26 3.69
C LEU A 365 -8.28 2.35 4.06
N GLN A 366 -8.04 3.25 3.11
CA GLN A 366 -7.16 4.43 3.28
C GLN A 366 -8.02 5.70 3.42
N GLU A 367 -7.40 6.84 3.72
CA GLU A 367 -8.09 8.10 4.08
C GLU A 367 -8.92 8.75 2.95
N GLY A 368 -8.80 8.29 1.71
CA GLY A 368 -9.57 8.81 0.59
C GLY A 368 -11.01 8.30 0.60
N LEU A 369 -11.95 9.17 0.97
CA LEU A 369 -13.40 8.93 0.85
C LEU A 369 -14.09 10.14 0.22
N ALA A 370 -14.91 9.91 -0.81
CA ALA A 370 -15.76 10.95 -1.40
C ALA A 370 -17.09 10.37 -1.88
N TRP A 371 -18.18 11.10 -1.65
CA TRP A 371 -19.48 10.76 -2.21
C TRP A 371 -19.81 11.72 -3.35
N THR A 372 -19.81 11.19 -4.56
CA THR A 372 -20.04 12.00 -5.77
C THR A 372 -21.50 12.43 -5.85
N ARG A 373 -21.77 13.58 -6.50
CA ARG A 373 -23.14 14.05 -6.78
C ARG A 373 -24.01 13.05 -7.56
N THR A 374 -23.39 12.14 -8.29
CA THR A 374 -24.07 11.05 -9.00
C THR A 374 -24.54 9.90 -8.10
N GLY A 375 -24.30 9.97 -6.79
CA GLY A 375 -24.68 8.95 -5.82
C GLY A 375 -23.66 7.83 -5.65
N ARG A 376 -22.50 7.91 -6.33
CA ARG A 376 -21.42 6.93 -6.21
C ARG A 376 -20.51 7.26 -5.04
N LEU A 377 -20.22 6.25 -4.23
CA LEU A 377 -19.25 6.34 -3.15
C LEU A 377 -17.88 5.90 -3.68
N VAL A 378 -16.92 6.81 -3.69
CA VAL A 378 -15.54 6.60 -4.10
C VAL A 378 -14.68 6.46 -2.86
N PHE A 379 -13.82 5.47 -2.83
CA PHE A 379 -12.92 5.23 -1.70
C PHE A 379 -11.57 4.67 -2.16
N SER A 380 -10.51 4.95 -1.39
CA SER A 380 -9.20 4.34 -1.56
C SER A 380 -9.06 3.11 -0.67
N ALA A 381 -8.48 2.04 -1.22
CA ALA A 381 -8.18 0.82 -0.47
C ALA A 381 -6.88 0.19 -0.95
N ALA A 382 -6.16 -0.44 -0.03
CA ALA A 382 -4.99 -1.26 -0.31
C ALA A 382 -5.30 -2.34 -1.35
N GLU A 383 -4.30 -2.65 -2.16
CA GLU A 383 -4.33 -3.74 -3.11
C GLU A 383 -4.22 -5.10 -2.41
N ALA A 384 -4.66 -6.14 -3.12
CA ALA A 384 -4.37 -7.51 -2.67
C ALA A 384 -2.93 -7.86 -3.06
N GLN A 385 -2.40 -8.95 -2.49
CA GLN A 385 -1.14 -9.54 -2.92
C GLN A 385 -1.07 -9.64 -4.47
N PRO A 386 0.06 -9.29 -5.11
CA PRO A 386 1.40 -9.15 -4.53
C PRO A 386 1.81 -7.72 -4.10
N ASP A 387 0.94 -6.72 -4.22
CA ASP A 387 1.32 -5.31 -4.01
C ASP A 387 0.55 -4.65 -2.85
N PRO A 388 0.49 -5.24 -1.63
CA PRO A 388 -0.38 -4.77 -0.56
C PRO A 388 -0.04 -3.37 -0.01
N ASP A 389 1.17 -2.87 -0.29
CA ASP A 389 1.62 -1.54 0.11
C ASP A 389 1.09 -0.44 -0.85
N ASP A 390 0.57 -0.81 -2.03
CA ASP A 390 -0.10 0.10 -2.94
C ASP A 390 -1.58 0.26 -2.59
N SER A 391 -2.14 1.45 -2.85
CA SER A 391 -3.58 1.66 -2.77
C SER A 391 -4.14 2.32 -4.02
N ASN A 392 -5.37 1.94 -4.36
CA ASN A 392 -6.07 2.43 -5.55
C ASN A 392 -7.48 2.88 -5.21
N LEU A 393 -8.04 3.70 -6.11
CA LEU A 393 -9.41 4.16 -6.02
C LEU A 393 -10.38 3.10 -6.52
N TRP A 394 -11.48 2.99 -5.80
CA TRP A 394 -12.63 2.14 -6.09
C TRP A 394 -13.89 2.99 -6.02
N PHE A 395 -14.95 2.58 -6.71
CA PHE A 395 -16.29 3.09 -6.44
C PHE A 395 -17.28 1.98 -6.18
N LEU A 396 -18.32 2.35 -5.45
CA LEU A 396 -19.49 1.54 -5.15
C LEU A 396 -20.74 2.35 -5.46
N ASN A 397 -21.65 1.77 -6.24
CA ASN A 397 -22.95 2.37 -6.46
C ASN A 397 -23.81 2.16 -5.22
N LEU A 398 -24.50 3.20 -4.77
CA LEU A 398 -25.42 3.13 -3.65
C LEU A 398 -26.84 3.41 -4.13
N ASP A 399 -27.81 2.72 -3.55
CA ASP A 399 -29.20 3.13 -3.62
C ASP A 399 -29.37 4.42 -2.81
N THR A 400 -29.78 5.50 -3.47
CA THR A 400 -29.78 6.85 -2.87
C THR A 400 -30.83 7.02 -1.77
N ALA A 401 -31.84 6.16 -1.69
CA ALA A 401 -32.87 6.25 -0.65
C ALA A 401 -32.48 5.50 0.63
N THR A 402 -31.68 4.44 0.50
CA THR A 402 -31.34 3.54 1.61
C THR A 402 -29.86 3.54 1.97
N ALA A 403 -29.01 4.22 1.19
CA ALA A 403 -27.55 4.19 1.27
C ALA A 403 -26.95 2.77 1.17
N ARG A 404 -27.69 1.81 0.61
CA ARG A 404 -27.25 0.41 0.50
C ARG A 404 -26.47 0.16 -0.78
N PRO A 405 -25.46 -0.72 -0.74
CA PRO A 405 -24.65 -1.04 -1.92
C PRO A 405 -25.43 -1.78 -3.00
N VAL A 406 -25.23 -1.35 -4.25
CA VAL A 406 -25.77 -1.94 -5.47
C VAL A 406 -24.63 -2.56 -6.26
N GLY A 407 -24.37 -3.84 -6.00
CA GLY A 407 -23.28 -4.60 -6.63
C GLY A 407 -21.97 -4.59 -5.83
N ALA A 408 -20.90 -5.06 -6.46
CA ALA A 408 -19.57 -5.12 -5.85
C ALA A 408 -18.76 -3.86 -6.18
N PRO A 409 -17.77 -3.47 -5.34
CA PRO A 409 -16.86 -2.38 -5.64
C PRO A 409 -16.10 -2.58 -6.97
N ILE A 410 -15.98 -1.51 -7.74
CA ILE A 410 -15.29 -1.49 -9.04
C ILE A 410 -14.04 -0.63 -8.93
N ARG A 411 -12.90 -1.15 -9.39
CA ARG A 411 -11.62 -0.45 -9.37
C ARG A 411 -11.57 0.64 -10.46
N ILE A 412 -11.05 1.81 -10.11
CA ILE A 412 -10.84 2.97 -11.00
C ILE A 412 -9.38 3.02 -11.48
N THR A 413 -8.41 2.98 -10.56
CA THR A 413 -6.98 3.17 -10.84
C THR A 413 -6.18 1.88 -10.63
N ARG A 414 -4.98 1.78 -11.20
CA ARG A 414 -4.09 0.60 -11.07
C ARG A 414 -2.61 0.99 -10.93
N GLU A 415 -2.36 2.13 -10.33
CA GLU A 415 -1.03 2.70 -10.26
C GLU A 415 -0.38 2.40 -8.90
N THR A 416 0.94 2.36 -8.88
CA THR A 416 1.79 2.14 -7.69
C THR A 416 1.88 3.40 -6.81
N GLY A 417 1.90 3.25 -5.49
CA GLY A 417 1.88 4.26 -4.41
C GLY A 417 0.57 4.29 -3.61
N VAL A 418 0.51 5.15 -2.59
CA VAL A 418 -0.62 5.26 -1.65
C VAL A 418 -1.47 6.51 -1.93
N VAL A 419 -2.77 6.32 -2.21
CA VAL A 419 -3.77 7.38 -2.29
C VAL A 419 -4.28 7.73 -0.88
N HIS A 420 -4.20 9.00 -0.47
CA HIS A 420 -4.74 9.41 0.85
C HIS A 420 -5.90 10.38 0.83
N SER A 421 -6.12 11.16 -0.23
CA SER A 421 -7.36 11.96 -0.32
C SER A 421 -7.88 12.03 -1.73
N VAL A 422 -9.20 12.22 -1.84
CA VAL A 422 -9.93 12.29 -3.09
C VAL A 422 -10.98 13.40 -2.99
N SER A 423 -11.10 14.18 -4.06
CA SER A 423 -12.12 15.22 -4.22
C SER A 423 -12.77 15.09 -5.59
N SER A 424 -14.05 15.46 -5.68
CA SER A 424 -14.84 15.31 -6.91
C SER A 424 -15.43 16.63 -7.37
N THR A 425 -15.58 16.79 -8.68
CA THR A 425 -16.31 17.91 -9.26
C THR A 425 -17.80 17.85 -8.95
N ALA A 426 -18.48 18.99 -9.03
CA ALA A 426 -19.91 19.15 -8.77
C ALA A 426 -20.81 18.30 -9.67
N ASP A 427 -20.34 17.96 -10.87
CA ASP A 427 -21.02 17.05 -11.81
C ASP A 427 -20.73 15.56 -11.54
N GLY A 428 -19.80 15.25 -10.63
CA GLY A 428 -19.33 13.89 -10.35
C GLY A 428 -18.56 13.23 -11.50
N GLY A 429 -18.14 14.01 -12.49
CA GLY A 429 -17.48 13.52 -13.71
C GLY A 429 -15.96 13.41 -13.62
N ARG A 430 -15.32 14.10 -12.66
CA ARG A 430 -13.87 14.08 -12.46
C ARG A 430 -13.51 13.87 -10.99
N LEU A 431 -12.40 13.18 -10.77
CA LEU A 431 -11.80 13.01 -9.45
C LEU A 431 -10.37 13.52 -9.47
N ALA A 432 -10.04 14.42 -8.56
CA ALA A 432 -8.67 14.72 -8.21
C ALA A 432 -8.31 13.96 -6.93
N PHE A 433 -7.19 13.27 -6.95
CA PHE A 433 -6.71 12.51 -5.79
C PHE A 433 -5.23 12.75 -5.60
N PHE A 434 -4.82 12.89 -4.34
CA PHE A 434 -3.41 12.99 -4.01
C PHE A 434 -2.88 11.61 -3.63
N LYS A 435 -1.64 11.38 -4.04
CA LYS A 435 -0.96 10.12 -3.83
C LYS A 435 0.49 10.37 -3.47
N SER A 436 1.04 9.52 -2.62
CA SER A 436 2.45 9.55 -2.27
C SER A 436 3.13 8.24 -2.63
N ARG A 437 4.42 8.34 -2.89
CA ARG A 437 5.33 7.22 -2.79
C ARG A 437 6.34 7.53 -1.73
N TYR A 438 6.65 6.54 -0.92
CA TYR A 438 7.66 6.65 0.10
C TYR A 438 8.65 5.52 -0.13
N GLN A 439 9.92 5.90 -0.25
CA GLN A 439 10.99 4.97 -0.58
C GLN A 439 12.05 5.04 0.52
N PRO A 440 11.99 4.15 1.51
CA PRO A 440 13.02 4.01 2.54
C PRO A 440 14.14 3.11 2.02
N ASP A 441 15.36 3.64 2.03
CA ASP A 441 16.56 2.89 1.68
C ASP A 441 17.49 2.79 2.89
N VAL A 442 18.35 1.76 2.90
CA VAL A 442 19.37 1.59 3.94
C VAL A 442 20.60 2.41 3.59
N TYR A 443 21.10 3.17 4.57
CA TYR A 443 22.34 3.90 4.52
C TYR A 443 23.30 3.43 5.61
N VAL A 444 24.59 3.51 5.35
CA VAL A 444 25.66 3.22 6.31
C VAL A 444 26.50 4.47 6.56
N SER A 445 26.84 4.73 7.81
CA SER A 445 27.74 5.81 8.21
C SER A 445 28.78 5.33 9.22
N ASP A 446 29.98 5.90 9.17
CA ASP A 446 31.03 5.70 10.16
C ASP A 446 30.81 6.60 11.39
N VAL A 447 31.12 6.08 12.58
CA VAL A 447 31.04 6.78 13.87
C VAL A 447 32.46 7.10 14.36
N ASP A 448 32.73 8.35 14.74
CA ASP A 448 34.02 8.73 15.34
C ASP A 448 34.17 8.07 16.72
N PRO A 449 35.23 7.29 16.98
CA PRO A 449 35.47 6.70 18.29
C PRO A 449 35.63 7.73 19.43
N ARG A 450 35.90 9.00 19.12
CA ARG A 450 36.15 10.07 20.09
C ARG A 450 34.89 10.83 20.50
N GLY A 451 33.74 10.50 19.94
CA GLY A 451 32.47 11.09 20.33
C GLY A 451 31.39 10.88 19.28
N PRO A 452 30.15 11.30 19.54
CA PRO A 452 29.00 11.03 18.69
C PRO A 452 29.02 11.95 17.46
N HIS A 453 29.99 11.77 16.57
CA HIS A 453 30.04 12.37 15.25
C HIS A 453 29.89 11.23 14.24
N VAL A 454 29.02 11.43 13.26
CA VAL A 454 28.78 10.46 12.21
C VAL A 454 29.20 11.06 10.87
N SER A 455 29.79 10.25 10.01
CA SER A 455 30.10 10.65 8.65
C SER A 455 28.83 10.88 7.82
N THR A 456 28.97 11.42 6.61
CA THR A 456 27.84 11.50 5.67
C THR A 456 27.36 10.08 5.33
N PRO A 457 26.06 9.75 5.54
CA PRO A 457 25.54 8.43 5.23
C PRO A 457 25.68 8.08 3.75
N LYS A 458 26.14 6.87 3.46
CA LYS A 458 26.28 6.32 2.11
C LYS A 458 25.17 5.30 1.85
N LEU A 459 24.54 5.39 0.68
CA LEU A 459 23.47 4.48 0.28
C LEU A 459 24.00 3.05 0.14
N LEU A 460 23.30 2.07 0.73
CA LEU A 460 23.63 0.65 0.70
C LEU A 460 22.76 -0.11 -0.32
N THR A 461 21.44 0.10 -0.26
CA THR A 461 20.48 -0.56 -1.15
C THR A 461 20.21 0.31 -2.37
N LEU A 462 20.21 -0.30 -3.56
CA LEU A 462 20.18 0.41 -4.83
C LEU A 462 18.94 0.10 -5.68
N ASP A 463 18.00 -0.68 -5.14
CA ASP A 463 16.73 -0.98 -5.79
C ASP A 463 15.61 -0.08 -5.24
N GLU A 464 14.52 0.07 -6.00
CA GLU A 464 13.36 0.90 -5.63
C GLU A 464 12.39 0.07 -4.77
N ARG A 465 12.84 -0.40 -3.61
CA ARG A 465 12.11 -1.29 -2.67
C ARG A 465 12.22 -0.81 -1.23
N GLU A 466 11.24 -1.15 -0.39
CA GLU A 466 11.30 -0.70 1.00
C GLU A 466 12.32 -1.51 1.79
N ASP A 467 13.38 -0.84 2.27
CA ASP A 467 14.46 -1.48 3.02
C ASP A 467 14.63 -0.86 4.42
N TYR A 468 14.68 -1.71 5.44
CA TYR A 468 14.80 -1.29 6.83
C TYR A 468 15.87 -2.09 7.59
N PRO A 469 16.94 -1.45 8.13
CA PRO A 469 18.02 -2.12 8.84
C PRO A 469 17.60 -2.47 10.27
N TYR A 470 17.98 -3.65 10.77
CA TYR A 470 17.66 -4.07 12.14
C TYR A 470 18.84 -4.65 12.93
N ALA A 471 19.88 -5.15 12.25
CA ALA A 471 21.05 -5.68 12.92
C ALA A 471 22.31 -5.57 12.06
N TRP A 472 23.46 -5.80 12.70
CA TRP A 472 24.72 -6.09 12.04
C TRP A 472 25.14 -7.51 12.38
N THR A 473 25.93 -8.16 11.53
CA THR A 473 26.60 -9.40 11.91
C THR A 473 27.64 -9.14 13.00
N PRO A 474 27.94 -10.13 13.87
CA PRO A 474 28.89 -9.96 14.99
C PRO A 474 30.30 -9.55 14.56
N ASP A 475 30.68 -9.87 13.33
CA ASP A 475 31.96 -9.51 12.72
C ASP A 475 31.96 -8.09 12.11
N ASN A 476 30.87 -7.34 12.26
CA ASN A 476 30.64 -5.99 11.73
C ASN A 476 30.67 -5.89 10.20
N ARG A 477 30.59 -7.03 9.49
CA ARG A 477 30.75 -7.05 8.02
C ARG A 477 29.47 -6.79 7.25
N PHE A 478 28.33 -7.29 7.72
CA PHE A 478 27.07 -7.23 6.99
C PHE A 478 26.01 -6.52 7.82
N VAL A 479 25.26 -5.64 7.15
CA VAL A 479 23.98 -5.12 7.65
C VAL A 479 22.91 -6.16 7.36
N ILE A 480 22.07 -6.46 8.34
CA ILE A 480 20.89 -7.32 8.23
C ILE A 480 19.66 -6.41 8.22
N PHE A 481 18.83 -6.57 7.19
CA PHE A 481 17.69 -5.71 6.93
C PHE A 481 16.53 -6.52 6.36
N VAL A 482 15.32 -5.95 6.43
CA VAL A 482 14.15 -6.49 5.72
C VAL A 482 13.91 -5.72 4.45
N SER A 483 13.45 -6.40 3.41
CA SER A 483 13.19 -5.83 2.08
C SER A 483 11.94 -6.45 1.46
N ASN A 484 11.09 -5.66 0.82
CA ASN A 484 9.90 -6.14 0.09
C ASN A 484 10.14 -6.42 -1.41
N ARG A 485 11.39 -6.71 -1.79
CA ARG A 485 11.83 -6.70 -3.19
C ARG A 485 11.13 -7.67 -4.15
N ASP A 486 10.50 -8.71 -3.62
CA ASP A 486 9.75 -9.71 -4.38
C ASP A 486 8.23 -9.70 -4.07
N GLY A 487 7.75 -8.70 -3.33
CA GLY A 487 6.35 -8.49 -2.96
C GLY A 487 6.06 -8.70 -1.47
N ASP A 488 6.82 -9.58 -0.80
CA ASP A 488 6.72 -9.83 0.63
C ASP A 488 8.01 -9.40 1.35
N TYR A 489 7.91 -9.06 2.64
CA TYR A 489 9.10 -8.70 3.42
C TYR A 489 9.91 -9.93 3.78
N HIS A 490 11.11 -10.04 3.21
CA HIS A 490 12.10 -11.07 3.54
C HIS A 490 13.33 -10.47 4.21
N ILE A 491 14.19 -11.33 4.78
CA ILE A 491 15.40 -10.93 5.49
C ILE A 491 16.60 -11.11 4.58
N PHE A 492 17.36 -10.03 4.41
CA PHE A 492 18.57 -9.99 3.62
C PHE A 492 19.76 -9.53 4.45
N ARG A 493 20.96 -9.81 3.94
CA ARG A 493 22.19 -9.22 4.44
C ARG A 493 23.03 -8.65 3.30
N GLN A 494 23.75 -7.57 3.56
CA GLN A 494 24.63 -6.94 2.57
C GLN A 494 25.81 -6.26 3.26
N ALA A 495 27.01 -6.45 2.72
CA ALA A 495 28.18 -5.70 3.18
C ALA A 495 28.19 -4.28 2.57
N PRO A 496 28.75 -3.25 3.26
CA PRO A 496 28.81 -1.88 2.75
C PRO A 496 29.47 -1.72 1.37
N ASP A 497 30.36 -2.62 1.00
CA ASP A 497 31.08 -2.66 -0.28
C ASP A 497 30.49 -3.66 -1.29
N GLN A 498 29.44 -4.39 -0.92
CA GLN A 498 28.78 -5.38 -1.77
C GLN A 498 27.68 -4.72 -2.60
N ALA A 499 27.68 -4.98 -3.91
CA ALA A 499 26.73 -4.36 -4.85
C ALA A 499 25.30 -4.89 -4.71
N SER A 500 25.13 -6.16 -4.33
CA SER A 500 23.82 -6.80 -4.25
C SER A 500 23.64 -7.58 -2.95
N PRO A 501 22.49 -7.45 -2.29
CA PRO A 501 22.15 -8.19 -1.07
C PRO A 501 21.96 -9.71 -1.27
N GLU A 502 22.24 -10.47 -0.21
CA GLU A 502 22.05 -11.93 -0.11
C GLU A 502 20.78 -12.25 0.68
N LEU A 503 19.94 -13.17 0.18
CA LEU A 503 18.77 -13.67 0.91
C LEU A 503 19.23 -14.53 2.09
N LEU A 504 18.77 -14.18 3.29
CA LEU A 504 19.03 -14.94 4.52
C LEU A 504 17.81 -15.77 4.92
N VAL A 505 16.62 -15.18 4.87
CA VAL A 505 15.34 -15.87 5.14
C VAL A 505 14.27 -15.34 4.19
N GLY A 506 13.62 -16.25 3.45
CA GLY A 506 12.46 -15.93 2.63
C GLY A 506 11.31 -16.90 2.89
N GLY A 507 10.22 -16.76 2.14
CA GLY A 507 9.03 -17.62 2.25
C GLY A 507 7.76 -16.87 1.90
N HIS A 508 6.62 -17.41 2.32
CA HIS A 508 5.31 -16.75 2.17
C HIS A 508 4.94 -15.86 3.36
N ASP A 509 5.69 -15.97 4.47
CA ASP A 509 5.45 -15.19 5.67
C ASP A 509 6.04 -13.78 5.49
N ARG A 510 5.32 -12.75 5.97
CA ARG A 510 5.85 -11.39 6.07
C ARG A 510 6.79 -11.29 7.27
N LEU A 511 8.09 -11.13 7.02
CA LEU A 511 9.13 -11.17 8.05
C LEU A 511 9.50 -9.78 8.57
N GLN A 512 9.65 -9.62 9.88
CA GLN A 512 9.94 -8.33 10.52
C GLN A 512 10.93 -8.45 11.68
N ILE A 513 11.58 -7.32 12.00
CA ILE A 513 12.44 -7.12 13.19
C ILE A 513 13.52 -8.21 13.37
N PRO A 514 14.39 -8.50 12.37
CA PRO A 514 15.49 -9.43 12.57
C PRO A 514 16.55 -8.87 13.54
N ARG A 515 16.73 -9.50 14.70
CA ARG A 515 17.67 -9.11 15.77
C ARG A 515 18.54 -10.28 16.21
N LEU A 516 19.79 -10.02 16.59
CA LEU A 516 20.67 -11.06 17.10
C LEU A 516 20.20 -11.57 18.47
N ALA A 517 20.33 -12.88 18.69
CA ALA A 517 20.26 -13.46 20.03
C ALA A 517 21.57 -13.20 20.80
N SER A 518 21.55 -13.42 22.12
CA SER A 518 22.72 -13.22 22.99
C SER A 518 23.97 -14.00 22.61
N ASP A 519 23.81 -15.10 21.86
CA ASP A 519 24.93 -15.93 21.39
C ASP A 519 25.70 -15.32 20.20
N GLY A 520 25.14 -14.28 19.56
CA GLY A 520 25.63 -13.67 18.33
C GLY A 520 25.57 -14.58 17.09
N LYS A 521 25.19 -15.85 17.22
CA LYS A 521 25.18 -16.84 16.14
C LYS A 521 23.79 -17.11 15.58
N THR A 522 22.77 -16.68 16.32
CA THR A 522 21.37 -16.89 16.00
C THR A 522 20.71 -15.54 15.71
N LEU A 523 19.91 -15.50 14.65
CA LEU A 523 19.02 -14.39 14.32
C LEU A 523 17.60 -14.75 14.74
N LEU A 524 16.96 -13.86 15.50
CA LEU A 524 15.56 -13.93 15.88
C LEU A 524 14.75 -12.98 15.01
N TYR A 525 13.56 -13.39 14.56
CA TYR A 525 12.69 -12.54 13.74
C TYR A 525 11.22 -12.89 13.96
N LEU A 526 10.34 -11.96 13.61
CA LEU A 526 8.89 -12.16 13.66
C LEU A 526 8.37 -12.56 12.29
N ALA A 527 7.61 -13.64 12.22
CA ALA A 527 6.76 -13.97 11.09
C ALA A 527 5.34 -13.49 11.41
N MET A 528 4.92 -12.44 10.71
CA MET A 528 3.62 -11.80 10.88
C MET A 528 2.53 -12.58 10.14
N PRO A 529 1.28 -12.58 10.63
CA PRO A 529 0.15 -13.13 9.89
C PRO A 529 -0.08 -12.36 8.58
N GLU A 530 -0.71 -13.01 7.60
CA GLU A 530 -1.04 -12.37 6.32
C GLU A 530 -2.00 -11.18 6.53
N PRO A 531 -1.83 -10.07 5.79
CA PRO A 531 -2.76 -8.96 5.84
C PRO A 531 -4.20 -9.40 5.54
N GLY A 532 -5.12 -9.15 6.47
CA GLY A 532 -6.53 -9.54 6.35
C GLY A 532 -6.87 -10.90 6.97
N ASP A 533 -5.90 -11.64 7.51
CA ASP A 533 -6.19 -12.72 8.45
C ASP A 533 -6.75 -12.11 9.75
N ALA A 534 -7.81 -12.72 10.29
CA ALA A 534 -8.36 -12.36 11.59
C ALA A 534 -7.40 -12.77 12.74
N SER A 535 -6.44 -13.65 12.46
CA SER A 535 -5.39 -14.03 13.39
C SER A 535 -4.44 -12.88 13.67
N THR A 536 -4.26 -12.55 14.96
CA THR A 536 -3.19 -11.66 15.45
C THR A 536 -1.97 -12.44 15.90
N ARG A 537 -1.91 -13.73 15.56
CA ARG A 537 -0.91 -14.65 16.07
C ARG A 537 0.40 -14.47 15.33
N VAL A 538 1.38 -13.94 16.05
CA VAL A 538 2.73 -13.71 15.56
C VAL A 538 3.62 -14.88 15.99
N ARG A 539 4.47 -15.34 15.09
CA ARG A 539 5.46 -16.39 15.38
C ARG A 539 6.83 -15.76 15.56
N LEU A 540 7.44 -15.97 16.72
CA LEU A 540 8.84 -15.66 16.95
C LEU A 540 9.68 -16.84 16.47
N MET A 541 10.51 -16.58 15.46
CA MET A 541 11.32 -17.58 14.77
C MET A 541 12.81 -17.35 15.04
N ARG A 542 13.61 -18.39 14.86
CA ARG A 542 15.08 -18.31 14.90
C ARG A 542 15.72 -18.98 13.70
N VAL A 543 16.88 -18.50 13.29
CA VAL A 543 17.71 -19.09 12.23
C VAL A 543 19.20 -18.85 12.52
N PRO A 544 20.12 -19.77 12.17
CA PRO A 544 21.55 -19.49 12.22
C PRO A 544 21.93 -18.35 11.27
N ILE A 545 22.80 -17.42 11.68
CA ILE A 545 23.24 -16.29 10.82
C ILE A 545 24.02 -16.75 9.57
N ALA A 546 24.55 -17.98 9.60
CA ALA A 546 25.21 -18.61 8.46
C ALA A 546 24.22 -19.13 7.40
N GLY A 547 22.91 -19.05 7.66
CA GLY A 547 21.86 -19.69 6.88
C GLY A 547 21.51 -21.08 7.43
N GLY A 548 20.33 -21.56 7.09
CA GLY A 548 19.79 -22.84 7.56
C GLY A 548 18.26 -22.82 7.64
N PRO A 549 17.64 -23.91 8.14
CA PRO A 549 16.21 -23.94 8.36
C PRO A 549 15.82 -23.01 9.51
N SER A 550 14.69 -22.33 9.35
CA SER A 550 14.08 -21.57 10.42
C SER A 550 13.33 -22.47 11.39
N GLU A 551 13.40 -22.15 12.68
CA GLU A 551 12.74 -22.89 13.75
C GLU A 551 11.83 -21.96 14.55
N LEU A 552 10.65 -22.46 14.93
CA LEU A 552 9.74 -21.73 15.82
C LEU A 552 10.32 -21.73 17.24
N VAL A 553 10.43 -20.53 17.83
CA VAL A 553 10.79 -20.36 19.25
C VAL A 553 9.52 -20.36 20.09
N LEU A 554 8.60 -19.45 19.78
CA LEU A 554 7.30 -19.33 20.44
C LEU A 554 6.30 -18.61 19.53
N GLU A 555 5.02 -18.69 19.87
CA GLU A 555 3.95 -18.00 19.15
C GLU A 555 2.94 -17.43 20.13
N GLY A 556 2.36 -16.28 19.78
CA GLY A 556 1.38 -15.62 20.62
C GLY A 556 0.75 -14.42 19.94
N ASP A 557 -0.38 -13.99 20.47
CA ASP A 557 -1.12 -12.85 19.93
C ASP A 557 -0.44 -11.54 20.35
N GLY A 558 -0.26 -10.65 19.37
CA GLY A 558 0.22 -9.30 19.64
C GLY A 558 1.70 -9.16 20.03
N ILE A 559 2.54 -10.16 19.72
CA ILE A 559 4.00 -10.01 19.86
C ILE A 559 4.45 -8.88 18.92
N SER A 560 5.06 -7.85 19.50
CA SER A 560 5.35 -6.59 18.81
C SER A 560 6.82 -6.29 18.61
N ASN A 561 7.69 -6.84 19.47
CA ASN A 561 9.14 -6.64 19.42
C ASN A 561 9.84 -7.71 20.27
N GLN A 562 11.11 -7.95 19.97
CA GLN A 562 11.99 -8.90 20.66
C GLN A 562 13.43 -8.42 20.56
N GLN A 563 14.16 -8.47 21.68
CA GLN A 563 15.57 -8.12 21.73
C GLN A 563 16.29 -8.93 22.80
N CYS A 564 17.57 -9.18 22.57
CA CYS A 564 18.45 -9.85 23.51
C CYS A 564 19.65 -8.95 23.81
N ALA A 565 20.10 -8.98 25.06
CA ALA A 565 21.40 -8.43 25.44
C ALA A 565 22.53 -9.22 24.79
N PHE A 566 23.70 -8.60 24.63
CA PHE A 566 24.89 -9.24 24.08
C PHE A 566 25.68 -9.94 25.18
N ALA A 567 26.36 -11.04 24.79
CA ALA A 567 27.24 -11.75 25.69
C ALA A 567 28.25 -10.80 26.38
N PRO A 568 28.49 -10.96 27.69
CA PRO A 568 28.13 -12.11 28.53
C PRO A 568 26.71 -12.07 29.12
N ALA A 569 25.93 -11.01 28.90
CA ALA A 569 24.54 -10.98 29.32
C ALA A 569 23.68 -11.88 28.43
N THR A 570 22.66 -12.51 29.03
CA THR A 570 21.78 -13.49 28.36
C THR A 570 20.31 -13.12 28.43
N LEU A 571 20.00 -11.90 28.90
CA LEU A 571 18.63 -11.43 29.03
C LEU A 571 18.01 -11.25 27.64
N CYS A 572 16.95 -11.99 27.35
CA CYS A 572 16.13 -11.84 26.16
C CYS A 572 14.71 -11.46 26.56
N LEU A 573 14.18 -10.42 25.91
CA LEU A 573 12.85 -9.86 26.15
C LEU A 573 12.02 -9.88 24.89
N PHE A 574 10.73 -10.16 25.03
CA PHE A 574 9.73 -9.81 24.02
C PHE A 574 8.58 -9.05 24.66
N SER A 575 7.87 -8.28 23.85
CA SER A 575 6.70 -7.54 24.27
C SER A 575 5.44 -8.03 23.58
N VAL A 576 4.34 -8.07 24.34
CA VAL A 576 2.99 -8.27 23.84
C VAL A 576 2.24 -6.96 23.99
N MET A 577 1.71 -6.45 22.89
CA MET A 577 0.92 -5.23 22.84
C MET A 577 -0.58 -5.58 22.79
N SER A 578 -1.40 -4.84 23.52
CA SER A 578 -2.85 -4.83 23.41
C SER A 578 -3.32 -3.41 23.08
N SER A 579 -4.64 -3.21 22.93
CA SER A 579 -5.21 -1.89 22.62
C SER A 579 -4.84 -0.81 23.63
N ASN A 580 -4.61 -1.18 24.90
CA ASN A 580 -4.38 -0.23 25.98
C ASN A 580 -3.14 -0.51 26.83
N GLN A 581 -2.36 -1.56 26.56
CA GLN A 581 -1.23 -1.95 27.42
C GLN A 581 -0.09 -2.58 26.60
N ILE A 582 1.12 -2.49 27.13
CA ILE A 582 2.26 -3.33 26.72
C ILE A 582 2.72 -4.15 27.91
N ARG A 583 2.95 -5.45 27.67
CA ARG A 583 3.42 -6.42 28.66
C ARG A 583 4.75 -7.00 28.19
N PHE A 584 5.66 -7.23 29.13
CA PHE A 584 7.00 -7.71 28.83
C PHE A 584 7.20 -9.11 29.39
N PHE A 585 7.97 -9.91 28.66
CA PHE A 585 8.27 -11.29 29.00
C PHE A 585 9.76 -11.52 28.83
N THR A 586 10.38 -12.16 29.83
CA THR A 586 11.69 -12.79 29.63
C THR A 586 11.49 -14.12 28.94
N PHE A 587 12.36 -14.49 28.00
CA PHE A 587 12.27 -15.79 27.34
C PHE A 587 13.64 -16.40 27.06
N ASP A 588 13.67 -17.72 26.92
CA ASP A 588 14.83 -18.45 26.44
C ASP A 588 14.73 -18.62 24.90
N PRO A 589 15.72 -18.13 24.12
CA PRO A 589 15.64 -18.12 22.65
C PRO A 589 15.81 -19.50 22.00
N VAL A 590 16.04 -20.55 22.79
CA VAL A 590 16.20 -21.92 22.29
C VAL A 590 14.97 -22.78 22.58
N SER A 591 14.49 -22.73 23.82
CA SER A 591 13.36 -23.53 24.30
C SER A 591 12.02 -22.82 24.22
N GLY A 592 12.00 -21.50 23.99
CA GLY A 592 10.78 -20.70 23.96
C GLY A 592 10.11 -20.49 25.32
N LYS A 593 10.69 -21.04 26.40
CA LYS A 593 10.14 -20.87 27.75
C LYS A 593 10.16 -19.40 28.12
N SER A 594 8.98 -18.88 28.45
CA SER A 594 8.78 -17.47 28.77
C SER A 594 8.18 -17.26 30.16
N GLN A 595 8.53 -16.14 30.78
CA GLN A 595 7.97 -15.67 32.05
C GLN A 595 7.61 -14.20 31.91
N GLU A 596 6.36 -13.85 32.25
CA GLU A 596 5.91 -12.47 32.30
C GLU A 596 6.65 -11.68 33.38
N ARG A 597 6.86 -10.39 33.14
CA ARG A 597 7.38 -9.40 34.09
C ARG A 597 6.27 -8.36 34.35
N PRO A 598 5.28 -8.67 35.21
CA PRO A 598 4.15 -7.77 35.47
C PRO A 598 4.58 -6.37 35.94
N GLU A 599 5.71 -6.29 36.62
CA GLU A 599 6.32 -5.06 37.12
C GLU A 599 6.85 -4.14 35.99
N TRP A 600 6.95 -4.65 34.76
CA TRP A 600 7.37 -3.88 33.58
C TRP A 600 6.19 -3.50 32.69
N LYS A 601 4.96 -3.92 33.03
CA LYS A 601 3.74 -3.56 32.32
C LYS A 601 3.56 -2.02 32.25
N ARG A 602 3.03 -1.53 31.14
CA ARG A 602 2.66 -0.11 30.97
C ARG A 602 1.26 0.03 30.40
N ASP A 603 0.55 1.03 30.92
CA ASP A 603 -0.74 1.49 30.41
C ASP A 603 -0.54 2.51 29.27
N ASN A 604 -1.43 2.49 28.28
CA ASN A 604 -1.41 3.30 27.06
C ASN A 604 -2.15 4.61 27.30
N ALA A 605 -1.44 5.74 27.25
CA ALA A 605 -2.00 7.08 27.44
C ALA A 605 -1.44 8.09 26.40
N ASP A 606 -1.46 7.72 25.10
CA ASP A 606 -0.94 8.45 23.90
C ASP A 606 0.60 8.37 23.70
N TYR A 607 1.24 8.70 22.57
CA TYR A 607 0.86 9.02 21.17
C TYR A 607 1.66 8.16 20.13
N TYR A 608 2.66 7.38 20.53
CA TYR A 608 3.31 6.43 19.63
C TYR A 608 3.34 5.04 20.26
N LYS A 609 2.67 4.09 19.60
CA LYS A 609 2.66 2.66 19.93
C LYS A 609 4.10 2.22 20.25
N PHE A 610 4.32 1.95 21.54
CA PHE A 610 5.58 1.75 22.26
C PHE A 610 6.81 1.36 21.43
N ASN A 611 7.72 2.32 21.22
CA ASN A 611 9.09 1.99 20.86
C ASN A 611 9.89 1.71 22.15
N TRP A 612 10.58 0.58 22.20
CA TRP A 612 11.45 0.21 23.32
C TRP A 612 12.70 -0.50 22.80
N SER A 613 13.80 -0.36 23.53
CA SER A 613 15.05 -1.04 23.23
C SER A 613 15.78 -1.45 24.51
N LEU A 614 16.39 -2.64 24.48
CA LEU A 614 17.19 -3.19 25.57
C LEU A 614 18.67 -2.85 25.34
N ALA A 615 19.33 -2.31 26.36
CA ALA A 615 20.76 -2.02 26.30
C ALA A 615 21.56 -3.28 25.97
N PRO A 616 22.63 -3.19 25.16
CA PRO A 616 23.51 -4.33 24.86
C PRO A 616 24.04 -5.05 26.11
N ASP A 617 24.26 -4.34 27.22
CA ASP A 617 24.67 -4.93 28.50
C ASP A 617 23.54 -5.63 29.29
N GLY A 618 22.30 -5.51 28.82
CA GLY A 618 21.09 -6.09 29.42
C GLY A 618 20.62 -5.43 30.72
N ARG A 619 21.23 -4.32 31.15
CA ARG A 619 20.97 -3.69 32.46
C ARG A 619 19.88 -2.63 32.42
N THR A 620 19.61 -2.07 31.24
CA THR A 620 18.68 -0.96 31.09
C THR A 620 17.71 -1.20 29.95
N LEU A 621 16.42 -1.10 30.24
CA LEU A 621 15.34 -1.06 29.26
C LEU A 621 14.94 0.40 29.02
N ALA A 622 15.04 0.87 27.78
CA ALA A 622 14.59 2.20 27.37
C ALA A 622 13.21 2.08 26.73
N ILE A 623 12.25 2.91 27.17
CA ILE A 623 10.86 2.89 26.70
C ILE A 623 10.43 4.31 26.35
N SER A 624 9.83 4.52 25.18
CA SER A 624 9.21 5.79 24.82
C SER A 624 8.07 6.11 25.77
N THR A 625 8.07 7.30 26.36
CA THR A 625 7.05 7.78 27.28
C THR A 625 6.73 9.25 27.05
N GLY A 626 5.78 9.79 27.80
CA GLY A 626 5.34 11.17 27.66
C GLY A 626 4.29 11.35 26.56
N THR A 627 3.96 12.61 26.29
CA THR A 627 2.95 12.99 25.29
C THR A 627 3.62 13.59 24.07
N ARG A 628 2.84 13.90 23.02
CA ARG A 628 3.34 14.70 21.88
C ARG A 628 3.93 16.04 22.33
N GLU A 629 3.47 16.60 23.43
CA GLU A 629 3.92 17.91 23.95
C GLU A 629 5.14 17.81 24.88
N GLU A 630 5.33 16.65 25.52
CA GLU A 630 6.42 16.36 26.44
C GLU A 630 7.04 14.99 26.13
N PRO A 631 7.72 14.83 24.97
CA PRO A 631 8.34 13.57 24.62
C PRO A 631 9.43 13.19 25.63
N ALA A 632 9.42 11.94 26.07
CA ALA A 632 10.38 11.43 27.02
C ALA A 632 10.80 9.99 26.70
N ILE A 633 11.95 9.59 27.24
CA ILE A 633 12.39 8.20 27.26
C ILE A 633 12.60 7.80 28.72
N THR A 634 11.86 6.80 29.17
CA THR A 634 12.03 6.21 30.51
C THR A 634 13.07 5.11 30.44
N LEU A 635 14.13 5.26 31.24
CA LEU A 635 15.14 4.26 31.48
C LEU A 635 14.77 3.47 32.73
N LYS A 636 14.59 2.17 32.57
CA LYS A 636 14.27 1.22 33.63
C LYS A 636 15.41 0.22 33.82
N SER A 637 15.91 0.12 35.04
CA SER A 637 16.87 -0.91 35.42
C SER A 637 16.21 -2.29 35.40
N THR A 638 16.85 -3.26 34.76
CA THR A 638 16.40 -4.66 34.72
C THR A 638 16.78 -5.44 35.98
N ILE A 639 17.61 -4.86 36.85
CA ILE A 639 18.15 -5.51 38.05
C ILE A 639 17.25 -5.21 39.26
N ASP A 640 17.02 -3.93 39.54
CA ASP A 640 16.29 -3.46 40.73
C ASP A 640 14.94 -2.80 40.39
N GLY A 641 14.64 -2.64 39.10
CA GLY A 641 13.40 -2.04 38.63
C GLY A 641 13.34 -0.52 38.78
N SER A 642 14.41 0.14 39.22
CA SER A 642 14.47 1.61 39.34
C SER A 642 14.23 2.30 38.00
N GLU A 643 13.60 3.46 38.02
CA GLU A 643 13.21 4.20 36.81
C GLU A 643 13.58 5.68 36.89
N ARG A 644 13.95 6.23 35.74
CA ARG A 644 14.10 7.67 35.53
C ARG A 644 13.74 8.03 34.11
N SER A 645 13.18 9.22 33.90
CA SER A 645 12.78 9.70 32.58
C SER A 645 13.67 10.83 32.09
N LEU A 646 14.11 10.73 30.85
CA LEU A 646 14.85 11.76 30.13
C LEU A 646 13.88 12.53 29.24
N ARG A 647 13.65 13.82 29.54
CA ARG A 647 12.74 14.67 28.74
C ARG A 647 13.48 15.30 27.57
N LEU A 648 12.86 15.32 26.39
CA LEU A 648 13.43 15.91 25.18
C LEU A 648 12.75 17.25 24.85
N GLN A 649 12.97 18.26 25.69
CA GLN A 649 12.26 19.55 25.62
C GLN A 649 12.46 20.33 24.30
N SER A 650 13.57 20.09 23.59
CA SER A 650 13.89 20.79 22.33
C SER A 650 13.24 20.16 21.08
N TRP A 651 12.50 19.06 21.24
CA TRP A 651 11.96 18.28 20.13
C TRP A 651 10.44 18.21 20.19
N ALA A 652 9.78 18.23 19.03
CA ALA A 652 8.32 18.11 18.94
C ALA A 652 7.84 16.66 19.07
N GLY A 653 8.75 15.69 18.95
CA GLY A 653 8.46 14.28 19.20
C GLY A 653 9.67 13.39 18.92
N ILE A 654 9.51 12.12 19.30
CA ILE A 654 10.44 11.04 19.01
C ILE A 654 9.74 10.09 18.06
N ALA A 655 10.39 9.75 16.95
CA ALA A 655 9.91 8.72 16.05
C ALA A 655 10.43 7.33 16.43
N SER A 656 11.71 7.25 16.78
CA SER A 656 12.34 5.98 17.13
C SER A 656 13.61 6.15 17.94
N PHE A 657 14.06 5.09 18.60
CA PHE A 657 15.40 5.04 19.17
C PHE A 657 15.95 3.62 19.25
N ASP A 658 17.28 3.51 19.31
CA ASP A 658 17.99 2.28 19.65
C ASP A 658 19.26 2.59 20.44
N TRP A 659 19.82 1.61 21.13
CA TRP A 659 21.03 1.78 21.92
C TRP A 659 22.30 1.91 21.07
N ALA A 660 23.21 2.77 21.53
CA ALA A 660 24.60 2.69 21.13
C ALA A 660 25.22 1.38 21.67
N SER A 661 26.22 0.85 20.97
CA SER A 661 26.85 -0.44 21.32
C SER A 661 27.50 -0.45 22.72
N ASP A 662 27.85 0.72 23.26
CA ASP A 662 28.47 0.90 24.57
C ASP A 662 27.48 0.91 25.76
N SER A 663 26.16 0.88 25.49
CA SER A 663 25.11 1.02 26.50
C SER A 663 25.16 2.35 27.29
N GLN A 664 25.87 3.38 26.81
CA GLN A 664 26.00 4.69 27.47
C GLN A 664 25.21 5.81 26.78
N SER A 665 24.63 5.54 25.62
CA SER A 665 23.78 6.50 24.91
C SER A 665 22.75 5.80 24.03
N LEU A 666 21.78 6.57 23.58
CA LEU A 666 20.74 6.17 22.63
C LEU A 666 20.91 6.97 21.34
N TRP A 667 20.76 6.29 20.20
CA TRP A 667 20.49 6.93 18.92
C TRP A 667 19.00 7.18 18.84
N VAL A 668 18.59 8.44 18.87
CA VAL A 668 17.20 8.88 18.91
C VAL A 668 16.88 9.65 17.64
N THR A 669 15.83 9.25 16.97
CA THR A 669 15.26 9.97 15.84
C THR A 669 14.23 10.94 16.39
N GLY A 670 14.60 12.21 16.49
CA GLY A 670 13.70 13.29 16.88
C GLY A 670 13.20 14.03 15.66
N TYR A 671 12.01 14.61 15.76
CA TYR A 671 11.52 15.55 14.75
C TYR A 671 11.06 16.85 15.40
N THR A 672 11.20 17.95 14.67
CA THR A 672 10.59 19.24 15.01
C THR A 672 9.51 19.57 13.99
N TYR A 673 8.42 20.20 14.43
CA TYR A 673 7.39 20.69 13.54
C TYR A 673 7.91 21.93 12.77
N PRO A 674 7.67 22.06 11.44
CA PRO A 674 6.87 21.16 10.62
C PRO A 674 7.59 19.91 10.09
N ASP A 675 8.90 19.86 9.84
CA ASP A 675 9.46 18.73 9.05
C ASP A 675 10.94 18.36 9.23
N THR A 676 11.67 18.87 10.23
CA THR A 676 13.09 18.46 10.39
C THR A 676 13.20 17.19 11.21
N TRP A 677 13.60 16.09 10.54
CA TRP A 677 13.92 14.81 11.16
C TRP A 677 15.43 14.71 11.34
N SER A 678 15.83 14.36 12.55
CA SER A 678 17.24 14.35 12.93
C SER A 678 17.58 13.12 13.73
N LEU A 679 18.76 12.58 13.45
CA LEU A 679 19.40 11.62 14.33
C LEU A 679 20.14 12.37 15.43
N ILE A 680 19.87 11.99 16.66
CA ILE A 680 20.36 12.59 17.89
C ILE A 680 21.06 11.51 18.68
N ASN A 681 22.20 11.83 19.28
CA ASN A 681 22.75 11.03 20.37
C ASN A 681 22.25 11.59 21.70
N LEU A 682 21.56 10.77 22.49
CA LEU A 682 21.05 11.08 23.83
C LEU A 682 21.86 10.29 24.84
N ASP A 683 22.62 10.98 25.69
CA ASP A 683 23.36 10.32 26.76
C ASP A 683 22.46 9.96 27.97
N LEU A 684 23.01 9.16 28.87
CA LEU A 684 22.33 8.75 30.11
C LEU A 684 22.11 9.89 31.11
N GLN A 685 22.65 11.09 30.89
CA GLN A 685 22.41 12.28 31.71
C GLN A 685 21.31 13.16 31.14
N GLY A 686 20.83 12.87 29.93
CA GLY A 686 19.80 13.63 29.24
C GLY A 686 20.35 14.70 28.29
N HIS A 687 21.66 14.78 28.07
CA HIS A 687 22.23 15.68 27.08
C HIS A 687 22.00 15.12 25.68
N THR A 688 21.63 16.02 24.77
CA THR A 688 21.36 15.69 23.37
C THR A 688 22.39 16.33 22.46
N LYS A 689 22.79 15.60 21.43
CA LYS A 689 23.60 16.13 20.34
C LYS A 689 23.05 15.67 19.00
N THR A 690 22.64 16.61 18.15
CA THR A 690 22.27 16.32 16.77
C THR A 690 23.50 15.85 16.00
N VAL A 691 23.44 14.65 15.40
CA VAL A 691 24.54 14.06 14.65
C VAL A 691 24.28 14.03 13.14
N LEU A 692 23.00 13.96 12.75
CA LEU A 692 22.55 14.06 11.37
C LEU A 692 21.25 14.86 11.37
N GLU A 693 21.18 15.87 10.53
CA GLU A 693 19.95 16.59 10.21
C GLU A 693 19.78 16.48 8.70
N ASP A 694 18.64 15.94 8.26
CA ASP A 694 18.31 15.87 6.85
C ASP A 694 16.99 16.63 6.62
N LYS A 695 17.06 17.68 5.80
CA LYS A 695 15.92 18.56 5.51
C LYS A 695 15.11 18.09 4.30
N GLU A 696 15.60 17.09 3.58
CA GLU A 696 15.01 16.58 2.35
C GLU A 696 14.48 15.17 2.51
N MET A 697 15.12 14.35 3.35
CA MET A 697 14.73 12.98 3.63
C MET A 697 14.31 12.81 5.08
N ARG A 698 13.30 11.98 5.31
CA ARG A 698 13.02 11.47 6.65
C ARG A 698 14.17 10.58 7.07
N VAL A 699 14.65 10.79 8.29
CA VAL A 699 15.63 9.93 8.92
C VAL A 699 14.89 8.94 9.80
N GLY A 700 15.18 7.65 9.63
CA GLY A 700 14.62 6.56 10.43
C GLY A 700 15.38 6.29 11.71
N TRP A 701 15.24 5.06 12.22
CA TRP A 701 16.10 4.56 13.30
C TRP A 701 17.50 4.22 12.80
N ALA A 702 18.45 4.19 13.73
CA ALA A 702 19.84 3.82 13.48
C ALA A 702 20.25 2.64 14.36
N ILE A 703 20.98 1.69 13.78
CA ILE A 703 21.45 0.45 14.41
C ILE A 703 22.98 0.46 14.42
N SER A 704 23.56 0.38 15.62
CA SER A 704 25.02 0.33 15.79
C SER A 704 25.58 -1.02 15.36
N SER A 705 26.74 -1.03 14.71
CA SER A 705 27.57 -2.22 14.64
C SER A 705 28.02 -2.64 16.05
N PRO A 706 28.24 -3.94 16.31
CA PRO A 706 28.72 -4.44 17.60
C PRO A 706 29.96 -3.69 18.14
N ASP A 707 30.88 -3.27 17.27
CA ASP A 707 32.07 -2.50 17.66
C ASP A 707 31.83 -0.99 17.84
N GLY A 708 30.62 -0.49 17.54
CA GLY A 708 30.24 0.92 17.62
C GLY A 708 30.85 1.83 16.57
N ARG A 709 31.53 1.29 15.55
CA ARG A 709 32.22 2.10 14.53
C ARG A 709 31.37 2.42 13.33
N HIS A 710 30.26 1.74 13.14
CA HIS A 710 29.34 1.95 12.02
C HIS A 710 27.90 2.05 12.52
N LEU A 711 27.09 2.79 11.77
CA LEU A 711 25.65 2.89 11.92
C LEU A 711 24.99 2.50 10.61
N ALA A 712 24.02 1.60 10.69
CA ALA A 712 23.06 1.38 9.63
C ALA A 712 21.77 2.12 10.00
N LEU A 713 21.31 3.02 9.14
CA LEU A 713 20.09 3.78 9.33
C LEU A 713 19.27 3.73 8.06
N TRP A 714 17.95 3.78 8.14
CA TRP A 714 17.17 4.04 6.93
C TRP A 714 16.94 5.53 6.76
N LYS A 715 16.94 5.99 5.52
CA LYS A 715 16.46 7.32 5.15
C LYS A 715 15.47 7.16 4.02
N GLY A 716 14.40 7.94 4.05
CA GLY A 716 13.37 7.87 3.04
C GLY A 716 13.08 9.23 2.44
N SER A 717 13.03 9.28 1.12
CA SER A 717 12.42 10.41 0.42
C SER A 717 11.04 9.98 -0.06
N GLY A 718 10.08 10.89 0.01
CA GLY A 718 8.76 10.65 -0.56
C GLY A 718 8.38 11.81 -1.45
N GLU A 719 7.88 11.49 -2.64
CA GLU A 719 7.15 12.46 -3.46
C GLU A 719 5.66 12.27 -3.24
N SER A 720 4.93 13.37 -3.15
CA SER A 720 3.48 13.37 -3.21
C SER A 720 3.01 14.43 -4.20
N ASN A 721 2.06 14.03 -5.02
CA ASN A 721 1.54 14.83 -6.11
C ASN A 721 0.02 14.64 -6.23
N VAL A 722 -0.59 15.28 -7.21
CA VAL A 722 -2.03 15.21 -7.46
C VAL A 722 -2.25 14.66 -8.85
N TRP A 723 -3.19 13.73 -8.96
CA TRP A 723 -3.62 13.13 -10.22
C TRP A 723 -5.09 13.43 -10.45
N LEU A 724 -5.48 13.47 -11.72
CA LEU A 724 -6.85 13.69 -12.18
C LEU A 724 -7.28 12.51 -13.04
N THR A 725 -8.50 12.03 -12.80
CA THR A 725 -9.16 11.04 -13.64
C THR A 725 -10.54 11.54 -14.06
N ASP A 726 -10.91 11.25 -15.31
CA ASP A 726 -12.13 11.74 -15.97
C ASP A 726 -13.00 10.56 -16.40
N SER A 727 -14.33 10.69 -16.30
CA SER A 727 -15.30 9.70 -16.83
C SER A 727 -15.07 8.27 -16.32
N PHE A 728 -14.99 8.13 -15.00
CA PHE A 728 -15.00 6.85 -14.28
C PHE A 728 -16.43 6.35 -14.06
#